data_AF-A0AA39WJM8-F1
#
_entry.id   AF-A0AA39WJM8-F1
#
_cell.length_a   1.000
_cell.length_b   1.000
_cell.length_c   1.000
_cell.angle_alpha   90.00
_cell.angle_beta   90.00
_cell.angle_gamma   90.00
#
_symmetry.space_group_name_H-M   'P 1'
#
loop_
_entity.id
_entity.type
_entity.pdbx_description
1 polymer ?
#
loop_
_entity_poly.entity_id
_entity_poly.type
_entity_poly.pdbx_seq_one_letter_code
_entity_poly.pdbx_strand_id
1 'polypeptide(L)'
;MTSETPAEALAAQIAKRIVESDKGPIEALTVQIEEDTRQNWKNEDFLPENKLEQLTQRSIVKAALEAAKIAAGDVEELVDFVCGEDIERSGRSLFLMLIMMSEEREQLSWLKRLKDDGVNDGVLPIGYYSGGSFDRQGYWLEDPNGGKPGLEAKRFPVFAMMTRSNRTLFNSEQWRFLAPVFRSDRFRFRFNMNRRLPYLSASPEPVSNGYFGEVSQAEVLAAHAPESIRDPGSDTAFMAIKKAKKGDEMIAKIFNDEADNLEKVRHRYESDYLINPIAAYERDEDKCLVFPWAHGGNLASYWENHGDEAINKDGLHWILGQFVGILSVLELLHEDNCRHGDLKPENILWFRDPAGGVRTGNLKIADLGLTTFHEKEKQTKDRIRLAQFTNALSGTFRYEPPEMDANRANRGKDEVRSRQYDIWSMGCILLELIIWLLEGYRALCRFRDLTQVLWVKEYKDYFVNSLVRTKMEELAARLRDHPDRTDLYQDLLDLVQTRLLVVECSIEYGSYPGMRETAKVSHALIRGIYEKCAADPSYLTPVRLREMAVANSVTAGSGSASSLPVPGIVVRRATGDMEPAPMDIPTLPVSLTSDHQGKSTKFDDVWVSSPDNKFAAKLFKLVPWDEVKPRVGESSSDLCPSCSTASSDRLFPATCSVSGLRNRSGSCSLCNLLLYSLDLRGVVGSDIITLRQSNGTVGIKGGPDLLSVYAESEDDLPGGFAQLGLPRLPDLASPHHFTLLKEWIRVCDEDHETCRRHKHGQKDKGDSRMPTRLIEIGDTLRLVDSASLTGPSRYAALSHCWGQLPEKDRFCTYKRNLEAHRSRIAASVDQMPRSFRDAVVVARGIGLKYLWIDSLCIVQDDAEDWENEAKRMEQVFSAAYCTIGASSAHSSAEGFLAPRAPRPCVHLRVRAPKKDGVGGTQRKRQLYICPAIDDFSRDVEDSHLSRRGWVLQERALSRRSIFYTSTQAYWECGAGVHCEALARLQNSKAAFLGDANFPESAQKYYRDGRQTLVQELYERYTSLAFSNPSDRPIAILGLQERLANVFNTPAAHGCFAAYFARGLLWRRRDSRRMTRLASPSGQRLPSWSWFSKAGAIQYLALSFTQIDWATGLDFENPFDAAPDKSHPSSQGLTGLRGLARRILMSQFDFLVYVTFDLEGEFYVSNLLCVVIGRDKENVAAGGDAKWHVLVIRPMTGGSQGRVVYERVGVASLRLEHVASDGEWVDIW
;
A
#
# COMPACT_ATOMS: atom_id res chain seq x y z
N MET A 1 65.31 31.91 13.81
CA MET A 1 65.11 31.65 12.37
C MET A 1 63.86 30.81 12.28
N THR A 2 62.71 31.45 12.15
CA THR A 2 61.41 30.78 12.00
C THR A 2 61.37 30.18 10.61
N SER A 3 61.16 28.87 10.52
CA SER A 3 60.97 28.18 9.24
C SER A 3 59.65 28.67 8.62
N GLU A 4 59.73 29.39 7.50
CA GLU A 4 58.54 29.74 6.70
C GLU A 4 57.78 28.47 6.35
N THR A 5 56.46 28.49 6.55
CA THR A 5 55.59 27.40 6.15
C THR A 5 55.54 27.30 4.61
N PRO A 6 55.32 26.11 4.02
CA PRO A 6 55.19 25.96 2.56
C PRO A 6 54.13 26.88 1.93
N ALA A 7 53.07 27.22 2.67
CA ALA A 7 52.02 28.14 2.25
C ALA A 7 52.52 29.60 2.16
N GLU A 8 53.31 30.05 3.13
CA GLU A 8 53.91 31.39 3.12
C GLU A 8 54.92 31.55 1.97
N ALA A 9 55.74 30.52 1.72
CA ALA A 9 56.69 30.50 0.62
C ALA A 9 56.00 30.55 -0.76
N LEU A 10 54.91 29.80 -0.94
CA LEU A 10 54.11 29.82 -2.17
C LEU A 10 53.45 31.19 -2.39
N ALA A 11 52.88 31.77 -1.33
CA ALA A 11 52.21 33.05 -1.41
C ALA A 11 53.20 34.19 -1.74
N ALA A 12 54.41 34.15 -1.18
CA ALA A 12 55.50 35.06 -1.53
C ALA A 12 55.96 34.90 -3.00
N GLN A 13 55.99 33.67 -3.53
CA GLN A 13 56.33 33.41 -4.94
C GLN A 13 55.26 33.97 -5.91
N ILE A 14 53.98 33.80 -5.57
CA ILE A 14 52.86 34.38 -6.34
C ILE A 14 52.93 35.90 -6.32
N ALA A 15 53.13 36.50 -5.15
CA ALA A 15 53.27 37.94 -5.01
C ALA A 15 54.41 38.51 -5.85
N LYS A 16 55.58 37.86 -5.83
CA LYS A 16 56.72 38.26 -6.65
C LYS A 16 56.38 38.22 -8.15
N ARG A 17 55.72 37.15 -8.62
CA ARG A 17 55.31 37.00 -10.02
C ARG A 17 54.35 38.10 -10.47
N ILE A 18 53.39 38.47 -9.63
CA ILE A 18 52.41 39.52 -9.93
C ILE A 18 53.09 40.89 -9.99
N VAL A 19 53.91 41.21 -8.98
CA VAL A 19 54.59 42.51 -8.87
C VAL A 19 55.60 42.73 -10.00
N GLU A 20 56.34 41.69 -10.40
CA GLU A 20 57.39 41.75 -11.42
C GLU A 20 56.89 41.45 -12.85
N SER A 21 55.58 41.32 -13.07
CA SER A 21 55.02 40.97 -14.38
C SER A 21 55.23 42.07 -15.44
N ASP A 22 55.67 41.68 -16.64
CA ASP A 22 55.85 42.56 -17.80
C ASP A 22 54.54 43.23 -18.27
N LYS A 23 53.38 42.67 -17.90
CA LYS A 23 52.05 43.23 -18.17
C LYS A 23 51.60 44.27 -17.13
N GLY A 24 52.35 44.43 -16.03
CA GLY A 24 52.01 45.27 -14.89
C GLY A 24 51.15 44.56 -13.83
N PRO A 25 51.18 45.03 -12.58
CA PRO A 25 50.63 44.30 -11.44
C PRO A 25 49.11 44.18 -11.44
N ILE A 26 48.37 45.14 -12.03
CA ILE A 26 46.91 45.08 -12.11
C ILE A 26 46.45 44.01 -13.11
N GLU A 27 47.02 43.99 -14.31
CA GLU A 27 46.68 42.98 -15.33
C GLU A 27 47.13 41.58 -14.87
N ALA A 28 48.32 41.48 -14.26
CA ALA A 28 48.80 40.23 -13.69
C ALA A 28 47.92 39.72 -12.53
N LEU A 29 47.45 40.62 -11.66
CA LEU A 29 46.53 40.27 -10.58
C LEU A 29 45.16 39.87 -11.11
N THR A 30 44.65 40.55 -12.15
CA THR A 30 43.38 40.19 -12.81
C THR A 30 43.45 38.76 -13.37
N VAL A 31 44.53 38.44 -14.08
CA VAL A 31 44.78 37.08 -14.59
C VAL A 31 44.88 36.08 -13.44
N GLN A 32 45.60 36.42 -12.36
CA GLN A 32 45.73 35.51 -11.21
C GLN A 32 44.39 35.28 -10.50
N ILE A 33 43.54 36.31 -10.36
CA ILE A 33 42.18 36.17 -9.78
C ILE A 33 41.35 35.21 -10.65
N GLU A 34 41.39 35.35 -11.97
CA GLU A 34 40.70 34.44 -12.89
C GLU A 34 41.26 32.99 -12.80
N GLU A 35 42.58 32.82 -12.65
CA GLU A 35 43.22 31.50 -12.46
C GLU A 35 42.87 30.82 -11.12
N ASP A 36 42.80 31.62 -10.05
CA ASP A 36 42.48 31.15 -8.69
C ASP A 36 40.96 31.02 -8.45
N THR A 37 40.15 31.63 -9.32
CA THR A 37 38.69 31.49 -9.29
C THR A 37 38.30 30.03 -9.53
N ARG A 38 37.29 29.59 -8.79
CA ARG A 38 36.71 28.25 -8.90
C ARG A 38 35.24 28.35 -9.26
N GLN A 39 34.74 27.36 -9.96
CA GLN A 39 33.33 27.26 -10.26
C GLN A 39 32.67 26.33 -9.26
N ASN A 40 31.54 26.78 -8.70
CA ASN A 40 30.69 25.89 -7.93
C ASN A 40 29.86 25.00 -8.87
N TRP A 41 29.13 24.05 -8.29
CA TRP A 41 28.27 23.09 -9.02
C TRP A 41 27.17 23.73 -9.89
N LYS A 42 26.87 25.03 -9.72
CA LYS A 42 25.93 25.78 -10.57
C LYS A 42 26.64 26.57 -11.68
N ASN A 43 27.94 26.36 -11.88
CA ASN A 43 28.80 27.16 -12.76
C ASN A 43 28.86 28.64 -12.33
N GLU A 44 28.73 28.92 -11.03
CA GLU A 44 28.92 30.26 -10.49
C GLU A 44 30.37 30.39 -10.00
N ASP A 45 31.09 31.37 -10.52
CA ASP A 45 32.47 31.65 -10.14
C ASP A 45 32.57 32.12 -8.67
N PHE A 46 33.52 31.64 -7.89
CA PHE A 46 33.83 32.23 -6.60
C PHE A 46 35.32 32.13 -6.32
N LEU A 47 35.83 33.10 -5.56
CA LEU A 47 37.20 33.07 -5.09
C LEU A 47 37.26 32.32 -3.75
N PRO A 48 38.12 31.30 -3.61
CA PRO A 48 38.30 30.61 -2.33
C PRO A 48 38.84 31.53 -1.22
N GLU A 49 38.43 31.32 0.03
CA GLU A 49 38.82 32.14 1.19
C GLU A 49 40.34 32.22 1.39
N ASN A 50 41.06 31.10 1.22
CA ASN A 50 42.51 31.08 1.34
C ASN A 50 43.23 31.87 0.22
N LYS A 51 42.57 32.07 -0.93
CA LYS A 51 43.09 32.88 -2.03
C LYS A 51 42.88 34.37 -1.80
N LEU A 52 41.80 34.74 -1.11
CA LEU A 52 41.57 36.12 -0.69
C LEU A 52 42.76 36.67 0.10
N GLU A 53 43.28 35.89 1.05
CA GLU A 53 44.46 36.27 1.83
C GLU A 53 45.75 36.29 0.99
N GLN A 54 45.95 35.30 0.11
CA GLN A 54 47.16 35.22 -0.75
C GLN A 54 47.25 36.38 -1.76
N LEU A 55 46.12 36.79 -2.33
CA LEU A 55 46.07 37.83 -3.36
C LEU A 55 46.02 39.25 -2.79
N THR A 56 45.78 39.38 -1.48
CA THR A 56 45.78 40.67 -0.77
C THR A 56 47.01 40.86 0.09
N GLN A 57 48.14 40.24 -0.27
CA GLN A 57 49.43 40.53 0.37
C GLN A 57 49.82 42.00 0.20
N ARG A 58 50.44 42.58 1.23
CA ARG A 58 50.82 44.01 1.26
C ARG A 58 51.61 44.44 0.03
N SER A 59 52.56 43.62 -0.44
CA SER A 59 53.38 43.90 -1.62
C SER A 59 52.56 43.97 -2.92
N ILE A 60 51.59 43.06 -3.11
CA ILE A 60 50.67 43.04 -4.25
C ILE A 60 49.77 44.27 -4.24
N VAL A 61 49.12 44.53 -3.10
CA VAL A 61 48.16 45.64 -2.94
C VAL A 61 48.88 46.96 -3.20
N LYS A 62 50.07 47.16 -2.61
CA LYS A 62 50.88 48.36 -2.82
C LYS A 62 51.23 48.57 -4.29
N ALA A 63 51.77 47.54 -4.96
CA ALA A 63 52.15 47.63 -6.37
C ALA A 63 50.95 47.93 -7.29
N ALA A 64 49.78 47.34 -7.01
CA ALA A 64 48.56 47.61 -7.76
C ALA A 64 48.06 49.06 -7.58
N LEU A 65 48.06 49.58 -6.34
CA LEU A 65 47.65 50.97 -6.06
C LEU A 65 48.61 51.98 -6.71
N GLU A 66 49.91 51.73 -6.68
CA GLU A 66 50.91 52.55 -7.35
C GLU A 66 50.74 52.53 -8.88
N ALA A 67 50.49 51.36 -9.47
CA ALA A 67 50.23 51.22 -10.91
C ALA A 67 48.93 51.91 -11.37
N ALA A 68 47.95 52.00 -10.47
CA ALA A 68 46.70 52.75 -10.65
C ALA A 68 46.87 54.28 -10.46
N LYS A 69 48.09 54.76 -10.14
CA LYS A 69 48.41 56.17 -9.89
C LYS A 69 47.61 56.77 -8.72
N ILE A 70 47.33 55.99 -7.68
CA ILE A 70 46.79 56.51 -6.42
C ILE A 70 47.83 57.45 -5.79
N ALA A 71 47.36 58.53 -5.15
CA ALA A 71 48.25 59.51 -4.53
C ALA A 71 49.14 58.84 -3.48
N ALA A 72 50.46 59.11 -3.51
CA ALA A 72 51.43 58.44 -2.64
C ALA A 72 51.11 58.55 -1.13
N GLY A 73 50.41 59.62 -0.71
CA GLY A 73 49.96 59.80 0.67
C GLY A 73 48.80 58.88 1.10
N ASP A 74 48.10 58.27 0.15
CA ASP A 74 46.91 57.43 0.38
C ASP A 74 47.23 55.93 0.27
N VAL A 75 48.37 55.56 -0.33
CA VAL A 75 48.72 54.16 -0.63
C VAL A 75 48.85 53.32 0.65
N GLU A 76 49.63 53.77 1.64
CA GLU A 76 49.85 52.98 2.87
C GLU A 76 48.57 52.82 3.70
N GLU A 77 47.74 53.87 3.77
CA GLU A 77 46.44 53.82 4.45
C GLU A 77 45.50 52.77 3.82
N LEU A 78 45.48 52.69 2.50
CA LEU A 78 44.68 51.71 1.78
C LEU A 78 45.26 50.29 1.88
N VAL A 79 46.59 50.14 1.89
CA VAL A 79 47.25 48.86 2.15
C VAL A 79 46.87 48.35 3.54
N ASP A 80 46.90 49.19 4.57
CA ASP A 80 46.48 48.80 5.93
C ASP A 80 45.01 48.39 6.00
N PHE A 81 44.13 49.12 5.29
CA PHE A 81 42.71 48.79 5.23
C PHE A 81 42.44 47.44 4.56
N VAL A 82 43.12 47.15 3.45
CA VAL A 82 42.96 45.89 2.71
C VAL A 82 43.62 44.73 3.48
N CYS A 83 44.85 44.91 3.96
CA CYS A 83 45.63 43.85 4.57
C CYS A 83 45.40 43.69 6.09
N GLY A 84 44.44 44.42 6.68
CA GLY A 84 44.17 44.39 8.12
C GLY A 84 43.86 42.98 8.66
N GLU A 85 44.22 42.71 9.91
CA GLU A 85 44.04 41.39 10.55
C GLU A 85 42.56 41.05 10.84
N ASP A 86 41.73 42.06 11.11
CA ASP A 86 40.29 41.90 11.31
C ASP A 86 39.57 41.82 9.96
N ILE A 87 39.27 40.59 9.53
CA ILE A 87 38.66 40.29 8.24
C ILE A 87 37.33 41.03 8.05
N GLU A 88 36.48 41.11 9.08
CA GLU A 88 35.17 41.78 8.99
C GLU A 88 35.30 43.30 8.83
N ARG A 89 36.42 43.88 9.24
CA ARG A 89 36.72 45.32 9.08
C ARG A 89 37.64 45.64 7.93
N SER A 90 38.23 44.62 7.31
CA SER A 90 39.13 44.75 6.16
C SER A 90 38.39 45.03 4.86
N GLY A 91 39.12 45.46 3.83
CA GLY A 91 38.60 45.68 2.48
C GLY A 91 39.15 44.71 1.44
N ARG A 92 39.41 43.44 1.81
CA ARG A 92 40.06 42.45 0.93
C ARG A 92 39.21 42.14 -0.29
N SER A 93 37.94 41.80 -0.04
CA SER A 93 36.97 41.49 -1.07
C SER A 93 36.70 42.71 -1.93
N LEU A 94 36.54 43.89 -1.30
CA LEU A 94 36.36 45.16 -2.01
C LEU A 94 37.49 45.50 -2.97
N PHE A 95 38.75 45.32 -2.53
CA PHE A 95 39.91 45.59 -3.37
C PHE A 95 39.93 44.70 -4.61
N LEU A 96 39.77 43.38 -4.43
CA LEU A 96 39.75 42.44 -5.57
C LEU A 96 38.53 42.64 -6.47
N MET A 97 37.36 42.99 -5.92
CA MET A 97 36.20 43.36 -6.73
C MET A 97 36.49 44.55 -7.65
N LEU A 98 37.13 45.60 -7.14
CA LEU A 98 37.47 46.78 -7.95
C LEU A 98 38.49 46.46 -9.04
N ILE A 99 39.40 45.51 -8.81
CA ILE A 99 40.29 44.97 -9.85
C ILE A 99 39.47 44.29 -10.96
N MET A 100 38.47 43.47 -10.61
CA MET A 100 37.64 42.74 -11.58
C MET A 100 36.64 43.61 -12.36
N MET A 101 36.31 44.80 -11.85
CA MET A 101 35.29 45.66 -12.48
C MET A 101 35.75 46.40 -13.75
N SER A 102 37.05 46.41 -14.13
CA SER A 102 37.50 46.98 -15.43
C SER A 102 38.95 46.64 -15.80
N GLU A 103 39.26 46.60 -17.10
CA GLU A 103 40.64 46.64 -17.63
C GLU A 103 41.31 48.03 -17.47
N GLU A 104 40.53 49.07 -17.16
CA GLU A 104 41.02 50.45 -16.98
C GLU A 104 41.39 50.76 -15.52
N ARG A 105 42.56 51.39 -15.34
CA ARG A 105 43.21 51.73 -14.06
C ARG A 105 42.38 52.58 -13.08
N GLU A 106 41.26 53.16 -13.52
CA GLU A 106 40.51 54.19 -12.79
C GLU A 106 39.58 53.66 -11.68
N GLN A 107 39.21 52.37 -11.69
CA GLN A 107 38.23 51.83 -10.72
C GLN A 107 38.81 51.67 -9.30
N LEU A 108 40.11 51.42 -9.15
CA LEU A 108 40.78 51.38 -7.84
C LEU A 108 40.70 52.72 -7.09
N SER A 109 40.47 53.84 -7.79
CA SER A 109 40.27 55.15 -7.15
C SER A 109 39.03 55.21 -6.25
N TRP A 110 38.07 54.29 -6.43
CA TRP A 110 36.89 54.17 -5.56
C TRP A 110 37.21 53.57 -4.19
N LEU A 111 38.31 52.83 -4.02
CA LEU A 111 38.64 52.12 -2.79
C LEU A 111 38.71 53.07 -1.58
N LYS A 112 39.36 54.23 -1.75
CA LYS A 112 39.43 55.26 -0.71
C LYS A 112 38.05 55.80 -0.34
N ARG A 113 37.21 56.10 -1.33
CA ARG A 113 35.87 56.61 -1.07
C ARG A 113 34.98 55.57 -0.41
N LEU A 114 35.10 54.29 -0.79
CA LEU A 114 34.38 53.18 -0.15
C LEU A 114 34.80 53.04 1.32
N LYS A 115 36.11 53.07 1.60
CA LYS A 115 36.65 53.05 2.97
C LYS A 115 36.15 54.24 3.80
N ASP A 116 36.24 55.46 3.26
CA ASP A 116 35.86 56.70 3.96
C ASP A 116 34.35 56.73 4.26
N ASP A 117 33.54 56.11 3.41
CA ASP A 117 32.08 55.95 3.60
C ASP A 117 31.73 54.76 4.53
N GLY A 118 32.74 54.05 5.04
CA GLY A 118 32.60 52.94 5.99
C GLY A 118 32.11 51.64 5.36
N VAL A 119 32.43 51.41 4.08
CA VAL A 119 32.21 50.15 3.37
C VAL A 119 33.44 49.25 3.54
N ASN A 120 33.23 48.08 4.13
CA ASN A 120 34.22 47.02 4.37
C ASN A 120 33.61 45.64 4.07
N ASP A 121 34.39 44.57 4.22
CA ASP A 121 33.92 43.21 3.89
C ASP A 121 32.78 42.74 4.81
N GLY A 122 32.74 43.18 6.08
CA GLY A 122 31.69 42.80 7.04
C GLY A 122 30.31 43.42 6.77
N VAL A 123 30.22 44.45 5.93
CA VAL A 123 28.95 45.04 5.48
C VAL A 123 28.47 44.49 4.13
N LEU A 124 29.18 43.53 3.53
CA LEU A 124 28.74 42.87 2.30
C LEU A 124 27.76 41.71 2.60
N PRO A 125 26.74 41.47 1.76
CA PRO A 125 26.45 42.12 0.48
C PRO A 125 25.66 43.43 0.64
N ILE A 126 25.79 44.30 -0.36
CA ILE A 126 25.04 45.56 -0.43
C ILE A 126 23.86 45.37 -1.39
N GLY A 127 22.65 45.70 -0.90
CA GLY A 127 21.40 45.57 -1.63
C GLY A 127 21.02 46.81 -2.44
N TYR A 128 20.17 46.61 -3.46
CA TYR A 128 19.72 47.65 -4.39
C TYR A 128 18.19 47.69 -4.47
N TYR A 129 17.59 48.88 -4.50
CA TYR A 129 16.14 49.03 -4.75
C TYR A 129 15.84 50.12 -5.77
N SER A 130 14.94 49.81 -6.70
CA SER A 130 14.35 50.77 -7.63
C SER A 130 12.95 51.19 -7.15
N GLY A 131 12.89 52.17 -6.25
CA GLY A 131 11.64 52.84 -5.89
C GLY A 131 11.27 53.87 -6.95
N GLY A 132 10.01 53.91 -7.37
CA GLY A 132 9.48 54.65 -8.53
C GLY A 132 9.52 56.19 -8.51
N SER A 133 10.47 56.81 -7.81
CA SER A 133 10.75 58.25 -7.91
C SER A 133 12.27 58.47 -7.98
N PHE A 134 12.73 59.27 -8.95
CA PHE A 134 14.16 59.54 -9.21
C PHE A 134 14.97 59.98 -7.97
N ASP A 135 14.33 60.57 -6.95
CA ASP A 135 14.96 61.04 -5.69
C ASP A 135 15.05 60.00 -4.56
N ARG A 136 14.65 58.75 -4.78
CA ARG A 136 14.73 57.67 -3.75
C ARG A 136 15.60 56.48 -4.18
N GLN A 137 16.61 56.70 -5.03
CA GLN A 137 17.65 55.70 -5.27
C GLN A 137 18.67 55.77 -4.13
N GLY A 138 18.68 54.78 -3.24
CA GLY A 138 19.64 54.66 -2.14
C GLY A 138 20.08 53.21 -1.95
N TYR A 139 21.29 53.04 -1.43
CA TYR A 139 21.91 51.74 -1.14
C TYR A 139 21.76 51.47 0.34
N TRP A 140 21.56 50.21 0.70
CA TRP A 140 21.57 49.80 2.09
C TRP A 140 22.24 48.46 2.29
N LEU A 141 22.66 48.25 3.54
CA LEU A 141 22.93 46.92 4.09
C LEU A 141 21.72 46.02 3.86
N GLU A 142 21.83 45.07 2.95
CA GLU A 142 20.98 43.89 3.07
C GLU A 142 21.33 43.26 4.41
N ASP A 143 20.32 42.86 5.19
CA ASP A 143 20.58 42.08 6.41
C ASP A 143 21.48 40.90 5.98
N PRO A 144 22.69 40.74 6.54
CA PRO A 144 23.54 39.60 6.24
C PRO A 144 22.81 38.28 6.46
N ASN A 145 21.74 38.31 7.27
CA ASN A 145 20.77 37.26 7.56
C ASN A 145 19.38 37.55 6.94
N GLY A 146 19.29 38.04 5.70
CA GLY A 146 18.10 37.97 4.83
C GLY A 146 16.76 38.55 5.34
N GLY A 147 16.72 39.31 6.43
CA GLY A 147 15.54 40.05 6.86
C GLY A 147 15.18 41.19 5.90
N LYS A 148 13.88 41.53 5.79
CA LYS A 148 13.48 42.77 5.10
C LYS A 148 14.17 43.95 5.81
N PRO A 149 14.77 44.89 5.07
CA PRO A 149 15.47 46.02 5.69
C PRO A 149 14.52 46.75 6.63
N GLY A 150 14.89 46.83 7.92
CA GLY A 150 14.24 47.72 8.86
C GLY A 150 14.38 49.17 8.40
N LEU A 151 13.55 50.07 8.94
CA LEU A 151 13.52 51.49 8.62
C LEU A 151 14.84 52.26 8.86
N GLU A 152 15.87 51.63 9.42
CA GLU A 152 17.20 52.17 9.71
C GLU A 152 18.30 51.58 8.80
N ALA A 153 18.04 51.49 7.51
CA ALA A 153 19.03 50.97 6.56
C ALA A 153 20.20 51.98 6.39
N LYS A 154 21.41 51.63 6.85
CA LYS A 154 22.63 52.46 6.72
C LYS A 154 22.88 52.74 5.23
N ARG A 155 22.97 54.03 4.87
CA ARG A 155 23.20 54.47 3.49
C ARG A 155 24.67 54.73 3.24
N PHE A 156 25.10 54.39 2.02
CA PHE A 156 26.46 54.63 1.54
C PHE A 156 26.43 55.63 0.36
N PRO A 157 26.56 56.94 0.61
CA PRO A 157 26.65 58.00 -0.39
C PRO A 157 27.58 57.71 -1.58
N VAL A 158 28.68 56.98 -1.38
CA VAL A 158 29.67 56.69 -2.43
C VAL A 158 29.05 56.09 -3.69
N PHE A 159 28.06 55.21 -3.54
CA PHE A 159 27.41 54.57 -4.68
C PHE A 159 26.47 55.51 -5.43
N ALA A 160 25.99 56.61 -4.83
CA ALA A 160 25.22 57.63 -5.58
C ALA A 160 26.11 58.38 -6.59
N MET A 161 27.41 58.43 -6.34
CA MET A 161 28.42 59.03 -7.22
C MET A 161 28.85 58.09 -8.35
N MET A 162 28.65 56.78 -8.20
CA MET A 162 29.00 55.81 -9.23
C MET A 162 28.03 55.87 -10.41
N THR A 163 28.58 55.73 -11.62
CA THR A 163 27.77 55.58 -12.83
C THR A 163 26.83 54.38 -12.69
N ARG A 164 25.73 54.36 -13.44
CA ARG A 164 24.82 53.21 -13.45
C ARG A 164 25.55 51.92 -13.81
N SER A 165 26.50 51.99 -14.75
CA SER A 165 27.32 50.85 -15.18
C SER A 165 28.21 50.32 -14.06
N ASN A 166 28.95 51.18 -13.35
CA ASN A 166 29.82 50.77 -12.23
C ASN A 166 29.02 50.12 -11.09
N ARG A 167 27.79 50.60 -10.84
CA ARG A 167 26.91 49.99 -9.84
C ARG A 167 26.43 48.62 -10.24
N THR A 168 26.08 48.44 -11.51
CA THR A 168 25.70 47.13 -12.05
C THR A 168 26.88 46.16 -11.95
N LEU A 169 28.09 46.59 -12.27
CA LEU A 169 29.32 45.79 -12.15
C LEU A 169 29.64 45.44 -10.68
N PHE A 170 29.56 46.41 -9.76
CA PHE A 170 29.77 46.13 -8.34
C PHE A 170 28.76 45.11 -7.82
N ASN A 171 27.48 45.26 -8.20
CA ASN A 171 26.44 44.31 -7.80
C ASN A 171 26.66 42.91 -8.37
N SER A 172 27.19 42.78 -9.59
CA SER A 172 27.45 41.47 -10.19
C SER A 172 28.69 40.81 -9.60
N GLU A 173 29.75 41.58 -9.36
CA GLU A 173 31.04 41.07 -8.90
C GLU A 173 31.06 40.70 -7.41
N GLN A 174 30.28 41.38 -6.55
CA GLN A 174 30.34 41.13 -5.10
C GLN A 174 30.13 39.65 -4.75
N TRP A 175 29.24 38.95 -5.46
CA TRP A 175 28.91 37.56 -5.17
C TRP A 175 30.08 36.59 -5.38
N ARG A 176 31.08 36.96 -6.20
CA ARG A 176 32.29 36.16 -6.46
C ARG A 176 33.20 36.05 -5.23
N PHE A 177 33.20 37.06 -4.36
CA PHE A 177 34.14 37.14 -3.23
C PHE A 177 33.49 36.85 -1.88
N LEU A 178 32.23 36.38 -1.89
CA LEU A 178 31.40 36.30 -0.70
C LEU A 178 30.94 34.88 -0.37
N ALA A 179 31.70 33.88 -0.81
CA ALA A 179 31.40 32.47 -0.53
C ALA A 179 31.53 32.17 0.97
N PRO A 180 30.53 31.56 1.63
CA PRO A 180 30.55 31.35 3.08
C PRO A 180 31.64 30.37 3.54
N VAL A 181 32.12 30.54 4.77
CA VAL A 181 33.03 29.61 5.45
C VAL A 181 32.30 29.00 6.66
N PHE A 182 32.18 27.67 6.70
CA PHE A 182 31.48 26.97 7.79
C PHE A 182 32.44 26.67 8.95
N ARG A 183 32.63 27.65 9.83
CA ARG A 183 33.51 27.56 11.01
C ARG A 183 32.79 26.95 12.22
N SER A 184 33.57 26.47 13.20
CA SER A 184 33.04 25.78 14.40
C SER A 184 32.43 26.73 15.45
N ASP A 185 32.63 28.03 15.31
CA ASP A 185 32.15 29.08 16.22
C ASP A 185 30.71 29.53 15.95
N ARG A 186 30.19 29.28 14.73
CA ARG A 186 28.84 29.68 14.32
C ARG A 186 28.06 28.51 13.73
N PHE A 187 26.85 28.30 14.25
CA PHE A 187 25.96 27.23 13.77
C PHE A 187 24.87 27.73 12.83
N ARG A 188 24.22 28.85 13.14
CA ARG A 188 23.08 29.40 12.40
C ARG A 188 23.52 30.42 11.35
N PHE A 189 23.08 30.23 10.10
CA PHE A 189 23.32 31.13 8.98
C PHE A 189 22.02 31.44 8.24
N ARG A 190 21.99 32.56 7.53
CA ARG A 190 20.95 32.85 6.55
C ARG A 190 21.59 33.63 5.41
N PHE A 191 21.29 33.27 4.18
CA PHE A 191 21.99 33.75 3.01
C PHE A 191 21.02 34.43 2.03
N ASN A 192 21.51 35.47 1.34
CA ASN A 192 20.84 36.02 0.17
C ASN A 192 20.75 34.96 -0.95
N MET A 193 19.73 35.04 -1.80
CA MET A 193 19.55 34.14 -2.95
C MET A 193 20.75 34.11 -3.91
N ASN A 194 21.45 35.24 -4.07
CA ASN A 194 22.62 35.38 -4.95
C ASN A 194 23.93 34.91 -4.30
N ARG A 195 23.90 34.46 -3.04
CA ARG A 195 25.08 33.94 -2.35
C ARG A 195 25.58 32.67 -3.06
N ARG A 196 26.78 32.76 -3.65
CA ARG A 196 27.49 31.64 -4.27
C ARG A 196 28.00 30.71 -3.17
N LEU A 197 27.43 29.51 -3.08
CA LEU A 197 27.85 28.52 -2.08
C LEU A 197 29.11 27.80 -2.58
N PRO A 198 30.08 27.49 -1.69
CA PRO A 198 31.40 26.97 -2.06
C PRO A 198 31.38 25.46 -2.36
N TYR A 199 30.26 24.93 -2.87
CA TYR A 199 30.14 23.52 -3.20
C TYR A 199 30.69 23.31 -4.62
N LEU A 200 31.83 22.64 -4.75
CA LEU A 200 32.47 22.34 -6.04
C LEU A 200 31.62 21.38 -6.86
N SER A 201 31.09 20.37 -6.19
CA SER A 201 30.16 19.40 -6.75
C SER A 201 29.04 19.14 -5.75
N ALA A 202 27.85 18.85 -6.27
CA ALA A 202 26.71 18.36 -5.49
C ALA A 202 26.11 17.18 -6.26
N SER A 203 25.75 16.11 -5.57
CA SER A 203 25.12 14.96 -6.22
C SER A 203 23.84 15.42 -6.94
N PRO A 204 23.65 15.06 -8.23
CA PRO A 204 22.50 15.50 -9.02
C PRO A 204 21.17 14.94 -8.49
N GLU A 205 21.21 13.83 -7.76
CA GLU A 205 20.08 13.23 -7.05
C GLU A 205 20.39 13.14 -5.55
N PRO A 206 19.38 13.33 -4.68
CA PRO A 206 19.57 13.16 -3.25
C PRO A 206 19.89 11.70 -2.93
N VAL A 207 20.93 11.49 -2.13
CA VAL A 207 21.37 10.16 -1.67
C VAL A 207 20.32 9.50 -0.76
N SER A 208 19.46 10.31 -0.14
CA SER A 208 18.29 9.85 0.60
C SER A 208 17.14 10.84 0.50
N ASN A 209 15.92 10.35 0.26
CA ASN A 209 14.70 11.15 0.17
C ASN A 209 13.72 10.73 1.28
N GLY A 210 13.87 11.35 2.45
CA GLY A 210 13.03 11.10 3.62
C GLY A 210 11.74 11.93 3.60
N TYR A 211 10.81 11.64 4.51
CA TYR A 211 9.59 12.44 4.62
C TYR A 211 9.85 13.90 5.03
N PHE A 212 10.89 14.15 5.84
CA PHE A 212 11.22 15.46 6.39
C PHE A 212 12.25 16.26 5.58
N GLY A 213 12.94 15.63 4.62
CA GLY A 213 13.97 16.31 3.83
C GLY A 213 14.78 15.38 2.92
N GLU A 214 15.54 15.99 2.02
CA GLU A 214 16.43 15.36 1.06
C GLU A 214 17.88 15.53 1.50
N VAL A 215 18.68 14.45 1.51
CA VAL A 215 20.10 14.50 1.89
C VAL A 215 20.96 14.37 0.65
N SER A 216 21.85 15.34 0.42
CA SER A 216 22.80 15.34 -0.71
C SER A 216 24.24 15.44 -0.20
N GLN A 217 25.18 14.79 -0.89
CA GLN A 217 26.60 15.02 -0.68
C GLN A 217 27.01 16.31 -1.39
N ALA A 218 27.85 17.11 -0.74
CA ALA A 218 28.49 18.27 -1.33
C ALA A 218 30.00 18.21 -1.08
N GLU A 219 30.77 18.35 -2.15
CA GLU A 219 32.21 18.59 -2.08
C GLU A 219 32.47 20.07 -1.90
N VAL A 220 33.31 20.44 -0.95
CA VAL A 220 33.65 21.83 -0.61
C VAL A 220 35.15 21.96 -0.50
N LEU A 221 35.69 23.12 -0.89
CA LEU A 221 37.12 23.39 -0.66
C LEU A 221 37.43 23.36 0.84
N ALA A 222 38.56 22.77 1.22
CA ALA A 222 38.97 22.65 2.62
C ALA A 222 38.99 24.02 3.33
N ALA A 223 39.36 25.08 2.61
CA ALA A 223 39.31 26.47 3.09
C ALA A 223 37.92 26.94 3.56
N HIS A 224 36.84 26.35 3.06
CA HIS A 224 35.45 26.68 3.40
C HIS A 224 34.79 25.69 4.38
N ALA A 225 35.49 24.63 4.77
CA ALA A 225 35.00 23.57 5.69
C ALA A 225 35.60 23.71 7.10
N PRO A 226 34.95 23.20 8.17
CA PRO A 226 35.53 23.17 9.50
C PRO A 226 36.68 22.16 9.56
N GLU A 227 37.68 22.43 10.40
CA GLU A 227 38.90 21.61 10.51
C GLU A 227 38.61 20.14 10.84
N SER A 228 37.54 19.88 11.61
CA SER A 228 37.12 18.54 12.05
C SER A 228 36.71 17.57 10.94
N ILE A 229 36.50 18.05 9.70
CA ILE A 229 36.15 17.21 8.55
C ILE A 229 37.17 17.32 7.40
N ARG A 230 38.29 18.02 7.61
CA ARG A 230 39.34 18.16 6.61
C ARG A 230 40.24 16.94 6.67
N ASP A 231 40.47 16.32 5.51
CA ASP A 231 41.43 15.23 5.42
C ASP A 231 42.86 15.81 5.34
N PRO A 232 43.82 15.30 6.13
CA PRO A 232 45.20 15.75 6.09
C PRO A 232 45.80 15.61 4.69
N GLY A 233 46.18 16.74 4.07
CA GLY A 233 46.76 16.77 2.73
C GLY A 233 45.75 16.81 1.57
N SER A 234 44.45 16.92 1.85
CA SER A 234 43.41 17.18 0.83
C SER A 234 43.07 18.67 0.74
N ASP A 235 42.88 19.16 -0.49
CA ASP A 235 42.39 20.52 -0.76
C ASP A 235 40.85 20.63 -0.71
N THR A 236 40.14 19.51 -0.53
CA THR A 236 38.67 19.42 -0.45
C THR A 236 38.20 18.61 0.76
N ALA A 237 36.95 18.81 1.16
CA ALA A 237 36.23 18.10 2.20
C ALA A 237 34.80 17.79 1.76
N PHE A 238 34.14 16.84 2.42
CA PHE A 238 32.78 16.41 2.08
C PHE A 238 31.78 16.69 3.20
N MET A 239 30.62 17.23 2.82
CA MET A 239 29.51 17.54 3.73
C MET A 239 28.22 16.85 3.27
N ALA A 240 27.36 16.50 4.22
CA ALA A 240 25.98 16.10 3.98
C ALA A 240 25.04 17.29 4.18
N ILE A 241 24.23 17.60 3.18
CA ILE A 241 23.23 18.68 3.23
C ILE A 241 21.84 18.06 3.28
N LYS A 242 21.18 18.14 4.44
CA LYS A 242 19.77 17.75 4.65
C LYS A 242 18.88 18.97 4.41
N LYS A 243 18.24 19.03 3.25
CA LYS A 243 17.34 20.11 2.81
C LYS A 243 15.89 19.78 3.15
N ALA A 244 15.18 20.67 3.81
CA ALA A 244 13.75 20.51 4.12
C ALA A 244 12.90 20.58 2.84
N LYS A 245 11.82 19.79 2.79
CA LYS A 245 10.87 19.82 1.67
C LYS A 245 10.08 21.13 1.63
N LYS A 246 9.83 21.66 0.42
CA LYS A 246 9.07 22.90 0.21
C LYS A 246 7.57 22.70 0.49
N GLY A 247 6.91 23.68 1.12
CA GLY A 247 5.45 23.82 1.05
C GLY A 247 4.59 23.68 2.31
N ASP A 248 5.14 23.74 3.54
CA ASP A 248 4.31 23.74 4.77
C ASP A 248 4.98 24.51 5.93
N GLU A 249 4.21 25.38 6.61
CA GLU A 249 4.65 26.07 7.84
C GLU A 249 5.00 25.08 8.95
N MET A 250 4.37 23.91 8.98
CA MET A 250 4.67 22.83 9.92
C MET A 250 6.08 22.25 9.69
N ILE A 251 6.50 22.06 8.43
CA ILE A 251 7.86 21.58 8.11
C ILE A 251 8.90 22.62 8.51
N ALA A 252 8.60 23.91 8.34
CA ALA A 252 9.48 24.99 8.80
C ALA A 252 9.63 24.99 10.33
N LYS A 253 8.54 24.77 11.08
CA LYS A 253 8.60 24.63 12.55
C LYS A 253 9.44 23.42 12.97
N ILE A 254 9.21 22.25 12.36
CA ILE A 254 9.95 21.02 12.64
C ILE A 254 11.45 21.21 12.37
N PHE A 255 11.81 21.84 11.25
CA PHE A 255 13.21 22.14 10.93
C PHE A 255 13.85 23.05 12.00
N ASN A 256 13.13 24.08 12.45
CA ASN A 256 13.64 24.98 13.47
C ASN A 256 13.83 24.28 14.81
N ASP A 257 12.86 23.45 15.22
CA ASP A 257 12.93 22.62 16.42
C ASP A 257 14.11 21.62 16.33
N GLU A 258 14.30 20.97 15.17
CA GLU A 258 15.44 20.07 14.92
C GLU A 258 16.77 20.82 15.00
N ALA A 259 16.87 21.99 14.38
CA ALA A 259 18.06 22.83 14.44
C ALA A 259 18.35 23.32 15.87
N ASP A 260 17.34 23.67 16.66
CA ASP A 260 17.50 24.06 18.07
C ASP A 260 18.02 22.89 18.93
N ASN A 261 17.49 21.70 18.68
CA ASN A 261 17.95 20.49 19.37
C ASN A 261 19.39 20.13 18.99
N LEU A 262 19.74 20.23 17.71
CA LEU A 262 21.09 19.98 17.21
C LEU A 262 22.10 20.98 17.77
N GLU A 263 21.72 22.25 17.89
CA GLU A 263 22.55 23.29 18.53
C GLU A 263 22.79 22.98 20.01
N LYS A 264 21.76 22.53 20.75
CA LYS A 264 21.91 22.07 22.14
C LYS A 264 22.80 20.84 22.25
N VAL A 265 22.60 19.84 21.39
CA VAL A 265 23.42 18.61 21.35
C VAL A 265 24.88 18.95 21.10
N ARG A 266 25.16 19.80 20.11
CA ARG A 266 26.51 20.24 19.73
C ARG A 266 27.28 20.88 20.88
N HIS A 267 26.59 21.62 21.75
CA HIS A 267 27.22 22.27 22.91
C HIS A 267 27.32 21.39 24.17
N ARG A 268 26.47 20.35 24.29
CA ARG A 268 26.34 19.55 25.52
C ARG A 268 27.09 18.23 25.49
N TYR A 269 27.20 17.59 24.33
CA TYR A 269 27.77 16.26 24.21
C TYR A 269 28.94 16.26 23.24
N GLU A 270 30.09 15.79 23.71
CA GLU A 270 31.26 15.53 22.89
C GLU A 270 31.49 14.02 22.89
N SER A 271 31.22 13.37 21.75
CA SER A 271 31.36 11.93 21.61
C SER A 271 31.71 11.54 20.18
N ASP A 272 32.65 10.61 20.02
CA ASP A 272 33.01 10.04 18.74
C ASP A 272 31.93 9.15 18.13
N TYR A 273 30.90 8.77 18.90
CA TYR A 273 29.79 7.90 18.49
C TYR A 273 28.46 8.65 18.30
N LEU A 274 28.48 9.99 18.34
CA LEU A 274 27.34 10.85 18.07
C LEU A 274 27.69 11.82 16.92
N ILE A 275 26.78 12.02 15.96
CA ILE A 275 27.03 12.94 14.85
C ILE A 275 27.09 14.39 15.36
N ASN A 276 28.13 15.13 14.97
CA ASN A 276 28.28 16.53 15.33
C ASN A 276 27.83 17.44 14.16
N PRO A 277 26.73 18.19 14.27
CA PRO A 277 26.21 19.01 13.17
C PRO A 277 27.13 20.22 12.89
N ILE A 278 27.33 20.57 11.62
CA ILE A 278 28.25 21.64 11.16
C ILE A 278 27.56 23.01 11.12
N ALA A 279 26.38 23.09 10.50
CA ALA A 279 25.67 24.35 10.33
C ALA A 279 24.18 24.11 10.07
N ALA A 280 23.37 25.12 10.30
CA ALA A 280 21.99 25.23 9.85
C ALA A 280 21.87 26.55 9.09
N TYR A 281 21.44 26.50 7.82
CA TYR A 281 21.29 27.71 7.01
C TYR A 281 19.95 27.80 6.30
N GLU A 282 19.48 29.04 6.11
CA GLU A 282 18.32 29.37 5.28
C GLU A 282 18.78 30.16 4.05
N ARG A 283 18.34 29.77 2.84
CA ARG A 283 18.59 30.54 1.61
C ARG A 283 17.33 30.50 0.75
N ASP A 284 16.71 31.66 0.55
CA ASP A 284 15.39 31.76 -0.10
C ASP A 284 14.34 30.91 0.66
N GLU A 285 13.63 29.99 0.00
CA GLU A 285 12.71 29.05 0.66
C GLU A 285 13.41 27.81 1.24
N ASP A 286 14.70 27.60 0.90
CA ASP A 286 15.43 26.41 1.28
C ASP A 286 15.95 26.52 2.72
N LYS A 287 15.65 25.51 3.54
CA LYS A 287 16.20 25.34 4.89
C LYS A 287 17.07 24.09 4.91
N CYS A 288 18.34 24.23 5.29
CA CYS A 288 19.34 23.18 5.17
C CYS A 288 20.08 22.96 6.49
N LEU A 289 20.20 21.70 6.90
CA LEU A 289 21.13 21.27 7.94
C LEU A 289 22.37 20.66 7.29
N VAL A 290 23.54 21.00 7.78
CA VAL A 290 24.83 20.56 7.27
C VAL A 290 25.48 19.67 8.32
N PHE A 291 25.88 18.47 7.91
CA PHE A 291 26.55 17.49 8.74
C PHE A 291 27.85 17.02 8.07
N PRO A 292 28.78 16.43 8.84
CA PRO A 292 29.90 15.70 8.27
C PRO A 292 29.39 14.58 7.34
N TRP A 293 30.03 14.41 6.18
CA TRP A 293 29.67 13.32 5.27
C TRP A 293 30.19 11.98 5.80
N ALA A 294 29.30 10.99 5.89
CA ALA A 294 29.66 9.63 6.27
C ALA A 294 30.07 8.82 5.02
N HIS A 295 31.36 8.80 4.71
CA HIS A 295 31.90 8.08 3.54
C HIS A 295 31.56 6.58 3.50
N GLY A 296 31.31 5.96 4.65
CA GLY A 296 30.90 4.56 4.77
C GLY A 296 29.39 4.31 4.63
N GLY A 297 28.57 5.35 4.49
CA GLY A 297 27.11 5.22 4.45
C GLY A 297 26.51 4.97 5.84
N ASN A 298 25.52 4.08 5.92
CA ASN A 298 24.82 3.70 7.16
C ASN A 298 24.99 2.21 7.48
N LEU A 299 24.62 1.80 8.69
CA LEU A 299 24.79 0.42 9.17
C LEU A 299 24.01 -0.60 8.31
N ALA A 300 22.83 -0.23 7.80
CA ALA A 300 22.08 -1.10 6.88
C ALA A 300 22.88 -1.36 5.58
N SER A 301 23.48 -0.30 5.01
CA SER A 301 24.33 -0.37 3.82
C SER A 301 25.66 -1.07 4.13
N TYR A 302 26.18 -0.93 5.34
CA TYR A 302 27.36 -1.66 5.80
C TYR A 302 27.08 -3.16 5.80
N TRP A 303 25.95 -3.58 6.36
CA TRP A 303 25.53 -4.98 6.34
C TRP A 303 25.34 -5.53 4.92
N GLU A 304 24.80 -4.73 4.01
CA GLU A 304 24.62 -5.11 2.60
C GLU A 304 25.95 -5.39 1.90
N ASN A 305 26.95 -4.54 2.14
CA ASN A 305 28.16 -4.51 1.32
C ASN A 305 29.37 -5.26 1.93
N HIS A 306 29.35 -5.61 3.23
CA HIS A 306 30.55 -6.10 3.94
C HIS A 306 30.38 -7.46 4.64
N GLY A 307 29.41 -8.27 4.21
CA GLY A 307 28.99 -9.50 4.88
C GLY A 307 30.06 -10.60 5.03
N ASP A 308 31.00 -10.73 4.10
CA ASP A 308 32.06 -11.77 4.16
C ASP A 308 33.42 -11.21 4.59
N GLU A 309 33.63 -9.90 4.43
CA GLU A 309 34.86 -9.21 4.86
C GLU A 309 34.85 -8.86 6.35
N ALA A 310 33.70 -8.75 7.02
CA ALA A 310 33.63 -8.37 8.44
C ALA A 310 33.92 -9.52 9.43
N ILE A 311 34.01 -10.76 8.96
CA ILE A 311 34.00 -11.97 9.81
C ILE A 311 35.42 -12.51 9.99
N ASN A 312 36.23 -11.71 10.66
CA ASN A 312 37.47 -12.16 11.26
C ASN A 312 37.61 -11.55 12.66
N LYS A 313 38.65 -11.95 13.41
CA LYS A 313 38.82 -11.50 14.79
C LYS A 313 38.85 -9.97 14.90
N ASP A 314 39.60 -9.31 14.04
CA ASP A 314 39.74 -7.86 14.06
C ASP A 314 38.43 -7.13 13.73
N GLY A 315 37.68 -7.62 12.73
CA GLY A 315 36.38 -7.07 12.34
C GLY A 315 35.31 -7.28 13.40
N LEU A 316 35.30 -8.46 14.04
CA LEU A 316 34.37 -8.78 15.13
C LEU A 316 34.68 -7.96 16.38
N HIS A 317 35.97 -7.79 16.70
CA HIS A 317 36.38 -6.89 17.78
C HIS A 317 35.93 -5.45 17.49
N TRP A 318 36.22 -4.96 16.29
CA TRP A 318 35.86 -3.61 15.88
C TRP A 318 34.35 -3.36 15.99
N ILE A 319 33.50 -4.19 15.37
CA ILE A 319 32.05 -3.98 15.35
C ILE A 319 31.43 -4.06 16.76
N LEU A 320 31.93 -4.95 17.63
CA LEU A 320 31.47 -5.00 19.02
C LEU A 320 31.87 -3.74 19.79
N GLY A 321 33.09 -3.23 19.58
CA GLY A 321 33.54 -1.95 20.12
C GLY A 321 32.64 -0.79 19.69
N GLN A 322 32.16 -0.82 18.43
CA GLN A 322 31.20 0.19 17.95
C GLN A 322 29.87 0.15 18.73
N PHE A 323 29.32 -1.04 19.00
CA PHE A 323 28.08 -1.17 19.77
C PHE A 323 28.24 -0.83 21.25
N VAL A 324 29.44 -1.01 21.84
CA VAL A 324 29.78 -0.46 23.16
C VAL A 324 29.70 1.08 23.11
N GLY A 325 30.33 1.70 22.12
CA GLY A 325 30.29 3.16 21.90
C GLY A 325 28.88 3.70 21.68
N ILE A 326 28.07 3.06 20.84
CA ILE A 326 26.66 3.43 20.60
C ILE A 326 25.83 3.35 21.89
N LEU A 327 25.99 2.29 22.69
CA LEU A 327 25.27 2.15 23.97
C LEU A 327 25.75 3.15 25.04
N SER A 328 27.03 3.57 25.00
CA SER A 328 27.53 4.67 25.84
C SER A 328 26.84 6.00 25.57
N VAL A 329 26.51 6.28 24.31
CA VAL A 329 25.76 7.48 23.94
C VAL A 329 24.32 7.40 24.42
N LEU A 330 23.68 6.23 24.34
CA LEU A 330 22.35 6.04 24.91
C LEU A 330 22.35 6.20 26.43
N GLU A 331 23.38 5.74 27.14
CA GLU A 331 23.54 6.00 28.58
C GLU A 331 23.64 7.51 28.83
N LEU A 332 24.53 8.21 28.13
CA LEU A 332 24.72 9.66 28.27
C LEU A 332 23.44 10.45 28.02
N LEU A 333 22.73 10.14 26.92
CA LEU A 333 21.44 10.77 26.61
C LEU A 333 20.42 10.48 27.71
N HIS A 334 20.30 9.21 28.14
CA HIS A 334 19.28 8.82 29.12
C HIS A 334 19.55 9.40 30.51
N GLU A 335 20.81 9.63 30.90
CA GLU A 335 21.21 10.31 32.14
C GLU A 335 20.81 11.79 32.15
N ASP A 336 20.91 12.49 31.01
CA ASP A 336 20.40 13.87 30.84
C ASP A 336 18.90 13.91 30.51
N ASN A 337 18.17 12.84 30.84
CA ASN A 337 16.74 12.69 30.59
C ASN A 337 16.34 12.94 29.12
N CYS A 338 17.24 12.58 28.20
CA CYS A 338 17.10 12.71 26.78
C CYS A 338 16.84 11.33 26.17
N ARG A 339 16.07 11.27 25.07
CA ARG A 339 15.71 10.02 24.39
C ARG A 339 15.85 10.20 22.89
N HIS A 340 16.38 9.19 22.21
CA HIS A 340 16.49 9.19 20.75
C HIS A 340 15.12 9.05 20.08
N GLY A 341 14.43 7.94 20.32
CA GLY A 341 13.04 7.71 19.93
C GLY A 341 12.80 7.32 18.46
N ASP A 342 13.84 7.13 17.65
CA ASP A 342 13.79 6.56 16.28
C ASP A 342 15.10 5.81 15.94
N LEU A 343 15.57 4.94 16.84
CA LEU A 343 16.81 4.20 16.62
C LEU A 343 16.58 3.05 15.63
N LYS A 344 17.35 3.02 14.54
CA LYS A 344 17.31 2.01 13.46
C LYS A 344 18.66 1.97 12.72
N PRO A 345 18.98 0.90 11.98
CA PRO A 345 20.26 0.78 11.28
C PRO A 345 20.55 1.92 10.29
N GLU A 346 19.53 2.51 9.68
CA GLU A 346 19.68 3.65 8.76
C GLU A 346 20.12 4.94 9.47
N ASN A 347 19.87 5.05 10.78
CA ASN A 347 20.24 6.20 11.62
C ASN A 347 21.58 6.00 12.36
N ILE A 348 22.34 4.96 12.01
CA ILE A 348 23.69 4.72 12.52
C ILE A 348 24.65 4.82 11.33
N LEU A 349 25.44 5.90 11.28
CA LEU A 349 26.29 6.25 10.14
C LEU A 349 27.72 5.78 10.32
N TRP A 350 28.37 5.31 9.26
CA TRP A 350 29.76 4.85 9.29
C TRP A 350 30.72 5.91 8.74
N PHE A 351 31.57 6.44 9.61
CA PHE A 351 32.65 7.36 9.27
C PHE A 351 33.93 6.56 9.12
N ARG A 352 34.26 6.18 7.88
CA ARG A 352 35.46 5.42 7.53
C ARG A 352 36.72 6.29 7.61
N ASP A 353 37.81 5.74 8.12
CA ASP A 353 39.13 6.37 8.08
C ASP A 353 39.69 6.34 6.64
N PRO A 354 40.05 7.49 6.03
CA PRO A 354 40.62 7.57 4.69
C PRO A 354 41.94 6.79 4.53
N ALA A 355 42.76 6.70 5.59
CA ALA A 355 44.05 6.02 5.57
C ALA A 355 43.94 4.53 5.97
N GLY A 356 42.76 4.10 6.41
CA GLY A 356 42.54 2.78 6.97
C GLY A 356 41.83 1.79 6.03
N GLY A 357 41.95 0.49 6.38
CA GLY A 357 41.25 -0.59 5.66
C GLY A 357 39.73 -0.53 5.81
N VAL A 358 39.01 -1.45 5.16
CA VAL A 358 37.53 -1.55 5.15
C VAL A 358 36.89 -1.71 6.55
N ARG A 359 37.70 -1.83 7.61
CA ARG A 359 37.28 -2.08 9.01
C ARG A 359 37.77 -1.01 9.98
N THR A 360 37.94 0.22 9.50
CA THR A 360 38.50 1.33 10.28
C THR A 360 37.53 2.52 10.29
N GLY A 361 37.59 3.32 11.36
CA GLY A 361 36.66 4.42 11.62
C GLY A 361 35.59 4.09 12.67
N ASN A 362 34.58 4.96 12.81
CA ASN A 362 33.59 4.89 13.89
C ASN A 362 32.14 4.92 13.36
N LEU A 363 31.24 4.20 14.05
CA LEU A 363 29.79 4.32 13.86
C LEU A 363 29.24 5.47 14.73
N LYS A 364 28.42 6.33 14.16
CA LYS A 364 27.81 7.48 14.86
C LYS A 364 26.29 7.44 14.77
N ILE A 365 25.61 7.63 15.90
CA ILE A 365 24.15 7.84 15.94
C ILE A 365 23.84 9.18 15.26
N ALA A 366 22.84 9.20 14.38
CA ALA A 366 22.36 10.37 13.65
C ALA A 366 20.83 10.50 13.70
N ASP A 367 20.30 11.58 13.12
CA ASP A 367 18.86 11.90 13.00
C ASP A 367 18.17 12.14 14.36
N LEU A 368 18.72 13.06 15.15
CA LEU A 368 18.19 13.53 16.43
C LEU A 368 16.94 14.44 16.30
N GLY A 369 16.29 14.48 15.14
CA GLY A 369 15.12 15.35 14.89
C GLY A 369 13.90 15.00 15.73
N LEU A 370 13.85 13.80 16.32
CA LEU A 370 12.81 13.35 17.26
C LEU A 370 13.28 13.32 18.71
N THR A 371 14.50 13.79 18.97
CA THR A 371 15.09 13.86 20.29
C THR A 371 14.37 14.91 21.13
N THR A 372 13.85 14.49 22.28
CA THR A 372 13.08 15.36 23.17
C THR A 372 13.86 15.65 24.43
N PHE A 373 14.26 16.90 24.64
CA PHE A 373 14.66 17.41 25.95
C PHE A 373 13.39 17.64 26.78
N HIS A 374 13.24 16.93 27.89
CA HIS A 374 12.05 17.04 28.73
C HIS A 374 12.04 18.35 29.54
N GLU A 375 11.47 19.41 28.97
CA GLU A 375 10.82 20.45 29.79
C GLU A 375 9.36 20.00 30.03
N LYS A 376 8.97 19.93 31.30
CA LYS A 376 7.60 19.61 31.71
C LYS A 376 6.63 20.54 30.94
N GLU A 377 5.60 19.95 30.33
CA GLU A 377 4.34 20.59 29.87
C GLU A 377 4.02 20.78 28.36
N LYS A 378 4.77 20.27 27.36
CA LYS A 378 4.37 20.53 25.93
C LYS A 378 4.28 19.37 24.92
N GLN A 379 4.60 18.11 25.24
CA GLN A 379 5.17 17.21 24.21
C GLN A 379 4.37 15.97 23.73
N THR A 380 3.04 15.89 23.89
CA THR A 380 2.26 14.73 23.35
C THR A 380 1.51 15.04 22.04
N LYS A 381 1.07 16.29 21.82
CA LYS A 381 0.21 16.66 20.69
C LYS A 381 0.94 16.80 19.36
N ASP A 382 2.19 17.28 19.38
CA ASP A 382 2.95 17.55 18.16
C ASP A 382 3.40 16.25 17.47
N ARG A 383 3.64 15.16 18.22
CA ARG A 383 4.08 13.88 17.64
C ARG A 383 2.94 13.00 17.09
N ILE A 384 1.73 13.07 17.66
CA ILE A 384 0.53 12.45 17.06
C ILE A 384 0.23 13.11 15.71
N ARG A 385 0.49 14.41 15.58
CA ARG A 385 0.40 15.12 14.30
C ARG A 385 1.49 14.68 13.33
N LEU A 386 2.77 14.60 13.73
CA LEU A 386 3.86 14.16 12.82
C LEU A 386 3.74 12.70 12.36
N ALA A 387 3.25 11.78 13.20
CA ALA A 387 3.09 10.36 12.85
C ALA A 387 2.00 10.11 11.78
N GLN A 388 1.05 11.04 11.62
CA GLN A 388 0.04 10.99 10.56
C GLN A 388 0.60 11.33 9.17
N PHE A 389 1.83 11.85 9.12
CA PHE A 389 2.39 12.42 7.91
C PHE A 389 3.57 11.61 7.36
N THR A 390 4.35 10.87 8.15
CA THR A 390 5.50 10.10 7.63
C THR A 390 5.15 8.94 6.69
N ASN A 391 5.28 9.14 5.37
CA ASN A 391 5.16 8.10 4.31
C ASN A 391 6.39 7.15 4.23
N ALA A 392 6.92 6.66 5.35
CA ALA A 392 7.96 5.63 5.34
C ALA A 392 7.32 4.23 5.26
N LEU A 393 6.87 3.85 4.07
CA LEU A 393 6.18 2.60 3.74
C LEU A 393 7.07 1.33 3.81
N SER A 394 7.97 1.20 4.80
CA SER A 394 8.61 -0.09 5.13
C SER A 394 9.38 -0.18 6.47
N GLY A 395 9.71 0.91 7.17
CA GLY A 395 10.81 0.88 8.17
C GLY A 395 10.47 1.09 9.65
N THR A 396 9.54 1.97 10.00
CA THR A 396 9.52 2.51 11.38
C THR A 396 8.81 1.62 12.41
N PHE A 397 7.79 0.84 12.02
CA PHE A 397 7.07 -0.04 12.96
C PHE A 397 7.92 -1.22 13.49
N ARG A 398 8.98 -1.62 12.76
CA ARG A 398 9.80 -2.80 13.10
C ARG A 398 10.52 -2.67 14.44
N TYR A 399 11.10 -1.49 14.68
CA TYR A 399 11.93 -1.18 15.86
C TYR A 399 11.10 -0.59 17.01
N GLU A 400 9.77 -0.53 16.86
CA GLU A 400 8.84 0.03 17.84
C GLU A 400 8.44 -1.02 18.88
N PRO A 401 8.44 -0.68 20.19
CA PRO A 401 8.13 -1.63 21.24
C PRO A 401 6.62 -1.81 21.48
N PRO A 402 6.18 -2.93 22.09
CA PRO A 402 4.76 -3.27 22.27
C PRO A 402 3.96 -2.26 23.09
N GLU A 403 4.60 -1.47 23.97
CA GLU A 403 3.92 -0.44 24.75
C GLU A 403 3.29 0.69 23.93
N MET A 404 3.57 0.77 22.63
CA MET A 404 3.06 1.78 21.74
C MET A 404 1.76 1.41 21.00
N ASP A 405 1.24 0.18 21.15
CA ASP A 405 -0.04 -0.22 20.54
C ASP A 405 -1.21 0.68 20.97
N ALA A 406 -1.93 1.25 20.00
CA ALA A 406 -3.04 2.18 20.19
C ALA A 406 -4.19 1.59 21.03
N ASN A 407 -4.36 0.25 21.03
CA ASN A 407 -5.36 -0.45 21.83
C ASN A 407 -5.00 -0.60 23.32
N ARG A 408 -3.84 -0.07 23.77
CA ARG A 408 -3.48 0.07 25.19
C ARG A 408 -4.07 1.33 25.84
N ALA A 409 -4.88 2.10 25.11
CA ALA A 409 -5.48 3.38 25.52
C ALA A 409 -6.60 3.26 26.57
N ASN A 410 -6.24 2.81 27.77
CA ASN A 410 -6.77 3.35 29.02
C ASN A 410 -5.69 4.15 29.78
N ARG A 411 -4.55 4.46 29.12
CA ARG A 411 -3.57 5.41 29.62
C ARG A 411 -4.07 6.83 29.38
N GLY A 412 -4.10 7.63 30.45
CA GLY A 412 -4.47 9.04 30.39
C GLY A 412 -3.64 9.78 29.33
N LYS A 413 -4.22 10.82 28.71
CA LYS A 413 -3.64 11.62 27.62
C LYS A 413 -2.28 12.32 27.95
N ASP A 414 -1.71 12.07 29.13
CA ASP A 414 -0.59 12.81 29.72
C ASP A 414 0.66 11.96 30.08
N GLU A 415 0.72 10.66 29.77
CA GLU A 415 1.92 9.85 30.09
C GLU A 415 3.02 9.93 29.01
N VAL A 416 4.21 10.33 29.46
CA VAL A 416 5.45 10.49 28.68
C VAL A 416 5.98 9.11 28.23
N ARG A 417 6.45 8.99 26.98
CA ARG A 417 7.05 7.76 26.47
C ARG A 417 8.35 7.41 27.24
N SER A 418 8.54 6.14 27.61
CA SER A 418 9.71 5.68 28.38
C SER A 418 11.03 5.73 27.58
N ARG A 419 12.15 6.01 28.26
CA ARG A 419 13.52 5.88 27.73
C ARG A 419 13.87 4.44 27.34
N GLN A 420 13.20 3.44 27.95
CA GLN A 420 13.34 2.02 27.59
C GLN A 420 12.84 1.67 26.18
N TYR A 421 12.23 2.64 25.49
CA TYR A 421 11.96 2.55 24.05
C TYR A 421 13.24 2.28 23.26
N ASP A 422 14.30 3.08 23.48
CA ASP A 422 15.54 2.97 22.72
C ASP A 422 16.25 1.62 22.97
N ILE A 423 16.02 1.02 24.14
CA ILE A 423 16.56 -0.29 24.53
C ILE A 423 15.90 -1.43 23.76
N TRP A 424 14.59 -1.36 23.51
CA TRP A 424 13.92 -2.31 22.62
C TRP A 424 14.44 -2.19 21.19
N SER A 425 14.52 -0.97 20.67
CA SER A 425 15.05 -0.71 19.33
C SER A 425 16.49 -1.24 19.19
N MET A 426 17.33 -1.05 20.21
CA MET A 426 18.67 -1.63 20.25
C MET A 426 18.65 -3.17 20.28
N GLY A 427 17.71 -3.79 21.01
CA GLY A 427 17.51 -5.24 21.00
C GLY A 427 17.18 -5.78 19.61
N CYS A 428 16.35 -5.07 18.83
CA CYS A 428 16.07 -5.42 17.45
C CYS A 428 17.34 -5.32 16.57
N ILE A 429 18.10 -4.23 16.68
CA ILE A 429 19.32 -3.99 15.89
C ILE A 429 20.40 -5.03 16.22
N LEU A 430 20.59 -5.36 17.49
CA LEU A 430 21.55 -6.38 17.91
C LEU A 430 21.15 -7.79 17.45
N LEU A 431 19.86 -8.13 17.44
CA LEU A 431 19.42 -9.41 16.85
C LEU A 431 19.74 -9.47 15.35
N GLU A 432 19.48 -8.39 14.62
CA GLU A 432 19.81 -8.29 13.20
C GLU A 432 21.31 -8.38 12.95
N LEU A 433 22.14 -7.76 13.81
CA LEU A 433 23.59 -7.91 13.79
C LEU A 433 24.00 -9.37 13.99
N ILE A 434 23.43 -10.07 14.96
CA ILE A 434 23.76 -11.49 15.23
C ILE A 434 23.41 -12.36 14.02
N ILE A 435 22.21 -12.18 13.43
CA ILE A 435 21.81 -12.90 12.21
C ILE A 435 22.79 -12.59 11.07
N TRP A 436 23.15 -11.33 10.87
CA TRP A 436 24.08 -10.92 9.83
C TRP A 436 25.48 -11.50 10.01
N LEU A 437 26.02 -11.50 11.23
CA LEU A 437 27.32 -12.09 11.56
C LEU A 437 27.31 -13.61 11.32
N LEU A 438 26.26 -14.30 11.77
CA LEU A 438 26.20 -15.76 11.71
C LEU A 438 25.80 -16.31 10.34
N GLU A 439 24.91 -15.65 9.61
CA GLU A 439 24.27 -16.19 8.40
C GLU A 439 24.36 -15.29 7.16
N GLY A 440 24.75 -14.03 7.34
CA GLY A 440 24.99 -13.08 6.26
C GLY A 440 23.77 -12.23 5.88
N TYR A 441 23.99 -11.29 4.98
CA TYR A 441 22.99 -10.26 4.63
C TYR A 441 21.72 -10.83 3.99
N ARG A 442 21.84 -11.88 3.16
CA ARG A 442 20.66 -12.53 2.55
C ARG A 442 19.74 -13.14 3.60
N ALA A 443 20.30 -13.75 4.64
CA ALA A 443 19.52 -14.31 5.73
C ALA A 443 18.84 -13.22 6.56
N LEU A 444 19.54 -12.11 6.81
CA LEU A 444 18.96 -10.93 7.45
C LEU A 444 17.77 -10.35 6.64
N CYS A 445 17.89 -10.24 5.32
CA CYS A 445 16.78 -9.77 4.46
C CYS A 445 15.56 -10.69 4.57
N ARG A 446 15.75 -12.01 4.46
CA ARG A 446 14.65 -12.98 4.64
C ARG A 446 13.99 -12.88 6.01
N PHE A 447 14.78 -12.70 7.08
CA PHE A 447 14.24 -12.51 8.42
C PHE A 447 13.35 -11.25 8.51
N ARG A 448 13.78 -10.15 7.88
CA ARG A 448 13.00 -8.90 7.80
C ARG A 448 11.69 -9.07 7.03
N ASP A 449 11.72 -9.78 5.90
CA ASP A 449 10.50 -10.02 5.11
C ASP A 449 9.45 -10.84 5.87
N LEU A 450 9.90 -11.76 6.73
CA LEU A 450 9.03 -12.69 7.45
C LEU A 450 8.52 -12.16 8.79
N THR A 451 9.16 -11.13 9.32
CA THR A 451 8.76 -10.50 10.58
C THR A 451 8.54 -9.02 10.27
N GLN A 452 7.31 -8.52 10.10
CA GLN A 452 7.15 -7.06 9.94
C GLN A 452 7.37 -6.32 11.27
N VAL A 453 7.00 -6.97 12.38
CA VAL A 453 7.21 -6.52 13.77
C VAL A 453 7.78 -7.65 14.62
N LEU A 454 8.59 -7.31 15.64
CA LEU A 454 9.23 -8.30 16.52
C LEU A 454 8.38 -8.71 17.73
N TRP A 455 7.18 -8.14 17.88
CA TRP A 455 6.22 -8.51 18.91
C TRP A 455 4.84 -8.74 18.29
N VAL A 456 3.99 -9.47 19.01
CA VAL A 456 2.61 -9.74 18.66
C VAL A 456 1.73 -9.54 19.89
N LYS A 457 0.48 -9.15 19.66
CA LYS A 457 -0.54 -9.10 20.72
C LYS A 457 -1.41 -10.33 20.62
N GLU A 458 -1.46 -11.11 21.68
CA GLU A 458 -2.36 -12.26 21.81
C GLU A 458 -3.36 -11.95 22.93
N TYR A 459 -4.64 -11.79 22.57
CA TYR A 459 -5.68 -11.29 23.46
C TYR A 459 -5.38 -9.92 24.09
N LYS A 460 -5.10 -9.87 25.40
CA LYS A 460 -4.80 -8.67 26.19
C LYS A 460 -3.31 -8.51 26.48
N ASP A 461 -2.51 -9.54 26.21
CA ASP A 461 -1.10 -9.61 26.56
C ASP A 461 -0.22 -9.47 25.31
N TYR A 462 1.01 -9.02 25.52
CA TYR A 462 1.98 -8.80 24.45
C TYR A 462 3.11 -9.81 24.58
N PHE A 463 3.58 -10.34 23.44
CA PHE A 463 4.61 -11.36 23.37
C PHE A 463 5.64 -10.99 22.31
N VAL A 464 6.89 -11.44 22.49
CA VAL A 464 7.86 -11.48 21.39
C VAL A 464 7.34 -12.45 20.33
N ASN A 465 7.37 -12.02 19.07
CA ASN A 465 6.88 -12.77 17.91
C ASN A 465 7.47 -14.19 17.87
N SER A 466 6.63 -15.19 17.65
CA SER A 466 7.04 -16.60 17.66
C SER A 466 8.14 -16.90 16.63
N LEU A 467 8.11 -16.31 15.44
CA LEU A 467 9.16 -16.47 14.43
C LEU A 467 10.51 -15.90 14.91
N VAL A 468 10.48 -14.80 15.67
CA VAL A 468 11.68 -14.17 16.25
C VAL A 468 12.27 -15.08 17.33
N ARG A 469 11.42 -15.61 18.21
CA ARG A 469 11.82 -16.57 19.24
C ARG A 469 12.40 -17.83 18.62
N THR A 470 11.72 -18.42 17.65
CA THR A 470 12.20 -19.60 16.92
C THR A 470 13.52 -19.32 16.23
N LYS A 471 13.70 -18.12 15.64
CA LYS A 471 14.99 -17.77 15.03
C LYS A 471 16.13 -17.69 16.05
N MET A 472 15.90 -17.07 17.22
CA MET A 472 16.89 -17.04 18.30
C MET A 472 17.21 -18.44 18.83
N GLU A 473 16.20 -19.30 19.01
CA GLU A 473 16.37 -20.69 19.43
C GLU A 473 17.14 -21.53 18.39
N GLU A 474 16.85 -21.34 17.10
CA GLU A 474 17.55 -21.97 15.98
C GLU A 474 19.03 -21.59 15.97
N LEU A 475 19.34 -20.30 16.07
CA LEU A 475 20.72 -19.81 16.14
C LEU A 475 21.46 -20.39 17.35
N ALA A 476 20.84 -20.35 18.53
CA ALA A 476 21.42 -20.92 19.76
C ALA A 476 21.69 -22.43 19.62
N ALA A 477 20.77 -23.18 19.00
CA ALA A 477 20.96 -24.61 18.75
C ALA A 477 22.13 -24.89 17.81
N ARG A 478 22.19 -24.17 16.68
CA ARG A 478 23.26 -24.35 15.68
C ARG A 478 24.63 -23.93 16.21
N LEU A 479 24.68 -22.94 17.11
CA LEU A 479 25.91 -22.53 17.78
C LEU A 479 26.43 -23.60 18.75
N ARG A 480 25.54 -24.27 19.51
CA ARG A 480 25.94 -25.35 20.44
C ARG A 480 26.65 -26.50 19.74
N ASP A 481 26.17 -26.86 18.55
CA ASP A 481 26.67 -28.00 17.78
C ASP A 481 27.85 -27.63 16.85
N HIS A 482 28.26 -26.36 16.80
CA HIS A 482 29.32 -25.89 15.90
C HIS A 482 30.72 -26.33 16.42
N PRO A 483 31.63 -26.82 15.55
CA PRO A 483 32.98 -27.25 15.96
C PRO A 483 33.80 -26.11 16.56
N ASP A 484 33.66 -24.90 16.01
CA ASP A 484 34.36 -23.69 16.47
C ASP A 484 33.51 -22.84 17.45
N ARG A 485 32.63 -23.49 18.24
CA ARG A 485 31.72 -22.78 19.16
C ARG A 485 32.47 -21.88 20.14
N THR A 486 31.87 -20.74 20.43
CA THR A 486 32.32 -19.78 21.45
C THR A 486 31.14 -19.23 22.22
N ASP A 487 31.38 -18.84 23.47
CA ASP A 487 30.34 -18.23 24.30
C ASP A 487 29.95 -16.81 23.84
N LEU A 488 30.72 -16.15 22.96
CA LEU A 488 30.43 -14.79 22.49
C LEU A 488 29.02 -14.62 21.89
N TYR A 489 28.67 -15.42 20.88
CA TYR A 489 27.36 -15.29 20.21
C TYR A 489 26.21 -15.71 21.12
N GLN A 490 26.47 -16.63 22.06
CA GLN A 490 25.48 -17.03 23.06
C GLN A 490 25.26 -15.92 24.10
N ASP A 491 26.33 -15.29 24.61
CA ASP A 491 26.26 -14.14 25.53
C ASP A 491 25.51 -12.96 24.88
N LEU A 492 25.72 -12.72 23.57
CA LEU A 492 24.99 -11.70 22.81
C LEU A 492 23.50 -12.05 22.62
N LEU A 493 23.18 -13.31 22.28
CA LEU A 493 21.80 -13.79 22.19
C LEU A 493 21.09 -13.69 23.54
N ASP A 494 21.77 -14.04 24.64
CA ASP A 494 21.22 -13.98 25.99
C ASP A 494 20.96 -12.53 26.42
N LEU A 495 21.86 -11.59 26.09
CA LEU A 495 21.64 -10.15 26.28
C LEU A 495 20.36 -9.70 25.55
N VAL A 496 20.21 -10.05 24.28
CA VAL A 496 19.03 -9.68 23.48
C VAL A 496 17.76 -10.30 24.07
N GLN A 497 17.76 -11.61 24.32
CA GLN A 497 16.58 -12.37 24.71
C GLN A 497 16.10 -12.04 26.14
N THR A 498 17.02 -11.78 27.07
CA THR A 498 16.69 -11.66 28.50
C THR A 498 16.67 -10.23 29.02
N ARG A 499 17.28 -9.27 28.30
CA ARG A 499 17.45 -7.88 28.79
C ARG A 499 16.88 -6.82 27.85
N LEU A 500 16.99 -7.00 26.53
CA LEU A 500 16.64 -5.97 25.55
C LEU A 500 15.25 -6.18 24.92
N LEU A 501 14.98 -7.36 24.35
CA LEU A 501 13.69 -7.72 23.76
C LEU A 501 12.72 -8.30 24.80
N VAL A 502 12.53 -7.54 25.88
CA VAL A 502 11.60 -7.87 26.98
C VAL A 502 10.38 -6.96 26.90
N VAL A 503 9.19 -7.56 26.97
CA VAL A 503 7.91 -6.84 26.83
C VAL A 503 7.64 -5.93 28.03
N GLU A 504 7.87 -6.42 29.25
CA GLU A 504 7.61 -5.67 30.48
C GLU A 504 8.59 -4.51 30.65
N CYS A 505 8.10 -3.32 31.02
CA CYS A 505 8.89 -2.10 31.19
C CYS A 505 8.65 -1.47 32.57
N SER A 506 9.69 -0.87 33.16
CA SER A 506 9.60 -0.17 34.44
C SER A 506 8.89 1.18 34.31
N ILE A 507 8.02 1.48 35.28
CA ILE A 507 7.34 2.78 35.39
C ILE A 507 8.30 3.86 35.94
N GLU A 508 9.23 3.48 36.83
CA GLU A 508 10.18 4.38 37.50
C GLU A 508 11.52 4.50 36.78
N TYR A 509 11.68 3.81 35.64
CA TYR A 509 12.94 3.74 34.89
C TYR A 509 14.11 3.17 35.73
N GLY A 510 13.87 2.05 36.41
CA GLY A 510 14.89 1.29 37.14
C GLY A 510 15.15 -0.10 36.54
N SER A 511 16.19 -0.78 37.03
CA SER A 511 16.49 -2.18 36.69
C SER A 511 15.75 -3.11 37.65
N TYR A 512 14.90 -4.00 37.12
CA TYR A 512 14.09 -4.94 37.90
C TYR A 512 14.09 -6.33 37.25
N PRO A 513 14.06 -7.43 38.03
CA PRO A 513 14.01 -8.77 37.49
C PRO A 513 12.80 -9.00 36.55
N GLY A 514 13.05 -9.54 35.37
CA GLY A 514 12.01 -9.85 34.38
C GLY A 514 11.47 -8.66 33.60
N MET A 515 11.99 -7.45 33.84
CA MET A 515 11.68 -6.25 33.05
C MET A 515 12.82 -5.90 32.10
N ARG A 516 12.50 -5.18 31.03
CA ARG A 516 13.48 -4.59 30.12
C ARG A 516 14.48 -3.76 30.91
N GLU A 517 15.74 -3.78 30.50
CA GLU A 517 16.81 -3.05 31.19
C GLU A 517 16.86 -1.55 30.82
N THR A 518 17.74 -0.80 31.49
CA THR A 518 18.06 0.60 31.18
C THR A 518 19.30 0.70 30.29
N ALA A 519 19.55 1.87 29.67
CA ALA A 519 20.77 2.08 28.87
C ALA A 519 22.05 1.83 29.65
N LYS A 520 22.11 2.31 30.90
CA LYS A 520 23.24 2.13 31.82
C LYS A 520 23.60 0.66 32.04
N VAL A 521 22.59 -0.16 32.37
CA VAL A 521 22.81 -1.60 32.57
C VAL A 521 23.16 -2.28 31.26
N SER A 522 22.47 -1.94 30.17
CA SER A 522 22.72 -2.51 28.84
C SER A 522 24.15 -2.21 28.35
N HIS A 523 24.64 -1.00 28.56
CA HIS A 523 26.01 -0.58 28.25
C HIS A 523 27.03 -1.35 29.11
N ALA A 524 26.80 -1.49 30.42
CA ALA A 524 27.68 -2.27 31.28
C ALA A 524 27.76 -3.75 30.87
N LEU A 525 26.64 -4.36 30.47
CA LEU A 525 26.59 -5.76 30.04
C LEU A 525 27.33 -6.00 28.72
N ILE A 526 27.10 -5.16 27.70
CA ILE A 526 27.82 -5.31 26.41
C ILE A 526 29.31 -4.99 26.55
N ARG A 527 29.67 -4.04 27.42
CA ARG A 527 31.07 -3.75 27.75
C ARG A 527 31.74 -4.96 28.41
N GLY A 528 31.05 -5.66 29.29
CA GLY A 528 31.54 -6.90 29.88
C GLY A 528 31.80 -7.99 28.82
N ILE A 529 30.91 -8.15 27.83
CA ILE A 529 31.13 -9.06 26.69
C ILE A 529 32.36 -8.63 25.87
N TYR A 530 32.52 -7.33 25.63
CA TYR A 530 33.66 -6.78 24.89
C TYR A 530 34.99 -6.95 25.64
N GLU A 531 35.02 -6.74 26.96
CA GLU A 531 36.20 -6.96 27.80
C GLU A 531 36.63 -8.44 27.81
N LYS A 532 35.68 -9.38 27.81
CA LYS A 532 35.98 -10.82 27.63
C LYS A 532 36.68 -11.09 26.29
N CYS A 533 36.26 -10.42 25.21
CA CYS A 533 36.89 -10.56 23.90
C CYS A 533 38.37 -10.12 23.91
N ALA A 534 38.71 -9.10 24.69
CA ALA A 534 40.09 -8.64 24.85
C ALA A 534 40.91 -9.54 25.78
N ALA A 535 40.28 -10.11 26.81
CA ALA A 535 40.94 -10.98 27.79
C ALA A 535 41.21 -12.40 27.27
N ASP A 536 40.35 -12.91 26.38
CA ASP A 536 40.44 -14.27 25.83
C ASP A 536 40.29 -14.27 24.29
N PRO A 537 41.40 -14.41 23.53
CA PRO A 537 41.37 -14.48 22.07
C PRO A 537 40.61 -15.68 21.50
N SER A 538 40.31 -16.71 22.31
CA SER A 538 39.50 -17.87 21.91
C SER A 538 38.01 -17.61 22.01
N TYR A 539 37.58 -16.72 22.92
CA TYR A 539 36.21 -16.23 23.03
C TYR A 539 35.78 -15.45 21.76
N LEU A 540 36.73 -14.72 21.15
CA LEU A 540 36.55 -14.00 19.90
C LEU A 540 36.88 -14.87 18.67
N THR A 541 36.25 -16.04 18.54
CA THR A 541 36.38 -16.88 17.34
C THR A 541 35.23 -16.61 16.37
N PRO A 542 35.49 -16.20 15.12
CA PRO A 542 34.44 -15.98 14.12
C PRO A 542 33.73 -17.28 13.78
N VAL A 543 32.40 -17.26 13.79
CA VAL A 543 31.56 -18.42 13.43
C VAL A 543 30.67 -18.03 12.26
N ARG A 544 30.65 -18.86 11.21
CA ARG A 544 29.73 -18.71 10.08
C ARG A 544 28.88 -19.96 9.96
N LEU A 545 27.59 -19.82 10.19
CA LEU A 545 26.63 -20.89 10.00
C LEU A 545 26.33 -21.00 8.50
N ARG A 546 26.86 -22.04 7.85
CA ARG A 546 26.58 -22.30 6.42
C ARG A 546 25.06 -22.42 6.20
N GLU A 547 24.54 -21.83 5.12
CA GLU A 547 23.25 -22.25 4.56
C GLU A 547 23.32 -23.76 4.31
N MET A 548 22.24 -24.49 4.55
CA MET A 548 22.20 -25.94 4.33
C MET A 548 22.40 -26.23 2.84
N ALA A 549 23.66 -26.39 2.42
CA ALA A 549 24.00 -27.00 1.15
C ALA A 549 23.59 -28.47 1.23
N VAL A 550 22.70 -28.90 0.33
CA VAL A 550 22.38 -30.31 0.12
C VAL A 550 23.68 -31.03 -0.23
N ALA A 551 24.25 -31.74 0.75
CA ALA A 551 25.51 -32.44 0.59
C ALA A 551 25.31 -33.66 -0.33
N ASN A 552 25.74 -33.52 -1.57
CA ASN A 552 26.05 -34.64 -2.45
C ASN A 552 27.38 -35.27 -2.02
N SER A 553 27.35 -36.42 -1.34
CA SER A 553 28.39 -37.44 -1.50
C SER A 553 27.92 -38.80 -1.00
N VAL A 554 27.73 -39.69 -1.98
CA VAL A 554 27.68 -41.14 -1.79
C VAL A 554 29.09 -41.62 -1.47
N THR A 555 29.28 -42.27 -0.33
CA THR A 555 30.20 -43.41 -0.20
C THR A 555 29.63 -44.40 0.80
N ALA A 556 29.45 -45.63 0.33
CA ALA A 556 28.99 -46.78 1.08
C ALA A 556 29.98 -47.17 2.20
N GLY A 557 29.43 -47.58 3.35
CA GLY A 557 30.18 -48.18 4.45
C GLY A 557 29.23 -48.73 5.52
N SER A 558 29.17 -50.05 5.61
CA SER A 558 28.35 -50.87 6.52
C SER A 558 28.54 -50.56 8.01
N GLY A 559 27.45 -50.55 8.79
CA GLY A 559 27.51 -50.59 10.25
C GLY A 559 26.13 -50.54 10.93
N SER A 560 25.87 -51.49 11.81
CA SER A 560 24.60 -51.75 12.49
C SER A 560 24.20 -50.72 13.57
N ALA A 561 22.88 -50.47 13.64
CA ALA A 561 22.04 -50.21 14.83
C ALA A 561 22.59 -49.35 15.99
N SER A 562 21.91 -48.24 16.29
CA SER A 562 21.15 -48.08 17.54
C SER A 562 20.37 -46.76 17.57
N SER A 563 19.12 -46.87 17.99
CA SER A 563 18.13 -45.81 18.18
C SER A 563 18.39 -45.02 19.47
N LEU A 564 18.32 -43.68 19.39
CA LEU A 564 17.90 -42.82 20.51
C LEU A 564 16.99 -41.70 19.98
N PRO A 565 15.90 -41.34 20.68
CA PRO A 565 14.91 -40.38 20.21
C PRO A 565 15.34 -38.94 20.55
N VAL A 566 15.35 -38.06 19.54
CA VAL A 566 15.43 -36.61 19.74
C VAL A 566 14.02 -36.10 20.15
N PRO A 567 13.86 -35.22 21.15
CA PRO A 567 12.54 -34.71 21.52
C PRO A 567 11.98 -33.85 20.38
N GLY A 568 10.90 -34.30 19.75
CA GLY A 568 10.19 -33.55 18.72
C GLY A 568 9.51 -32.31 19.33
N ILE A 569 9.78 -31.13 18.79
CA ILE A 569 9.12 -29.88 19.17
C ILE A 569 7.76 -29.80 18.46
N VAL A 570 6.72 -29.78 19.28
CA VAL A 570 5.27 -29.65 19.01
C VAL A 570 4.94 -28.17 18.78
N VAL A 571 4.36 -27.81 17.62
CA VAL A 571 4.00 -26.41 17.29
C VAL A 571 2.62 -26.06 17.87
N ARG A 572 2.58 -25.53 19.11
CA ARG A 572 1.31 -25.22 19.80
C ARG A 572 0.57 -23.97 19.29
N ARG A 573 -0.76 -24.07 19.37
CA ARG A 573 -1.83 -23.08 19.17
C ARG A 573 -1.67 -21.78 19.97
N ALA A 574 -2.07 -20.66 19.36
CA ALA A 574 -2.75 -19.55 20.05
C ALA A 574 -4.26 -19.67 19.73
N THR A 575 -5.03 -20.22 20.66
CA THR A 575 -6.51 -20.20 20.59
C THR A 575 -7.02 -18.85 21.07
N GLY A 576 -8.19 -18.40 20.61
CA GLY A 576 -8.97 -17.29 21.19
C GLY A 576 -10.29 -17.04 20.49
N ASP A 577 -11.35 -17.65 21.01
CA ASP A 577 -12.74 -17.48 20.60
C ASP A 577 -13.32 -16.15 21.13
N MET A 578 -13.91 -15.32 20.26
CA MET A 578 -15.01 -14.40 20.58
C MET A 578 -15.75 -13.95 19.29
N GLU A 579 -17.05 -13.72 19.45
CA GLU A 579 -18.14 -13.55 18.47
C GLU A 579 -17.95 -12.53 17.32
N PRO A 580 -18.72 -12.66 16.21
CA PRO A 580 -18.55 -11.86 15.01
C PRO A 580 -19.06 -10.41 15.19
N ALA A 581 -18.13 -9.45 15.21
CA ALA A 581 -18.42 -8.03 14.99
C ALA A 581 -18.54 -7.73 13.47
N PRO A 582 -19.25 -6.66 13.07
CA PRO A 582 -19.59 -6.37 11.67
C PRO A 582 -18.33 -6.16 10.82
N MET A 583 -18.27 -6.78 9.65
CA MET A 583 -17.18 -6.59 8.69
C MET A 583 -17.28 -5.20 8.04
N ASP A 584 -16.46 -4.26 8.50
CA ASP A 584 -16.01 -3.14 7.67
C ASP A 584 -15.00 -3.67 6.65
N ILE A 585 -15.37 -3.56 5.37
CA ILE A 585 -14.57 -3.97 4.23
C ILE A 585 -13.52 -2.88 3.97
N PRO A 586 -12.21 -3.16 3.99
CA PRO A 586 -11.23 -2.22 3.51
C PRO A 586 -11.37 -2.13 1.98
N THR A 587 -11.85 -1.00 1.48
CA THR A 587 -11.76 -0.65 0.05
C THR A 587 -10.28 -0.55 -0.33
N LEU A 588 -9.79 -1.55 -1.08
CA LEU A 588 -8.47 -1.50 -1.71
C LEU A 588 -8.47 -0.45 -2.83
N PRO A 589 -7.44 0.39 -2.97
CA PRO A 589 -7.32 1.32 -4.09
C PRO A 589 -7.08 0.53 -5.38
N VAL A 590 -7.94 0.75 -6.37
CA VAL A 590 -7.73 0.26 -7.75
C VAL A 590 -6.53 1.01 -8.33
N SER A 591 -5.40 0.33 -8.47
CA SER A 591 -4.24 0.85 -9.19
C SER A 591 -4.52 0.78 -10.69
N LEU A 592 -4.75 1.93 -11.31
CA LEU A 592 -4.83 2.10 -12.76
C LEU A 592 -3.40 2.22 -13.32
N THR A 593 -2.85 1.12 -13.84
CA THR A 593 -1.72 1.18 -14.75
C THR A 593 -2.07 0.46 -16.05
N SER A 594 -2.41 1.25 -17.07
CA SER A 594 -2.42 0.83 -18.46
C SER A 594 -1.03 1.05 -19.04
N ASP A 595 -0.40 0.00 -19.53
CA ASP A 595 0.24 -0.03 -20.85
C ASP A 595 0.85 -1.40 -21.10
N HIS A 596 0.24 -2.15 -22.01
CA HIS A 596 0.92 -2.96 -23.02
C HIS A 596 -0.15 -3.54 -23.98
N GLN A 597 -0.12 -3.05 -25.21
CA GLN A 597 -0.91 -3.55 -26.33
C GLN A 597 -0.48 -4.99 -26.67
N GLY A 598 -1.35 -5.95 -26.38
CA GLY A 598 -1.26 -7.32 -26.86
C GLY A 598 -2.60 -8.00 -26.64
N LYS A 599 -3.26 -8.42 -27.72
CA LYS A 599 -4.59 -9.06 -27.73
C LYS A 599 -4.66 -10.23 -26.73
N SER A 600 -5.16 -9.98 -25.53
CA SER A 600 -5.57 -10.98 -24.56
C SER A 600 -7.01 -10.67 -24.17
N THR A 601 -7.93 -11.58 -24.50
CA THR A 601 -9.35 -11.52 -24.13
C THR A 601 -9.49 -11.75 -22.62
N LYS A 602 -9.08 -10.78 -21.80
CA LYS A 602 -9.25 -10.83 -20.34
C LYS A 602 -10.72 -10.57 -19.98
N PHE A 603 -11.20 -11.30 -18.97
CA PHE A 603 -12.50 -11.06 -18.34
C PHE A 603 -12.39 -9.76 -17.53
N ASP A 604 -12.67 -8.64 -18.16
CA ASP A 604 -12.63 -7.35 -17.47
C ASP A 604 -13.83 -7.26 -16.51
N ASP A 605 -13.53 -7.06 -15.23
CA ASP A 605 -14.53 -6.87 -14.17
C ASP A 605 -14.95 -5.39 -14.09
N VAL A 606 -15.25 -4.81 -15.26
CA VAL A 606 -15.59 -3.40 -15.41
C VAL A 606 -17.06 -3.29 -15.78
N TRP A 607 -17.85 -2.71 -14.87
CA TRP A 607 -19.25 -2.41 -15.12
C TRP A 607 -19.39 -1.19 -16.02
N VAL A 608 -20.06 -1.36 -17.16
CA VAL A 608 -20.43 -0.29 -18.07
C VAL A 608 -21.91 0.02 -17.90
N SER A 609 -22.23 1.27 -17.55
CA SER A 609 -23.59 1.79 -17.50
C SER A 609 -23.94 2.57 -18.75
N SER A 610 -25.10 2.30 -19.32
CA SER A 610 -25.59 2.95 -20.53
C SER A 610 -27.08 3.29 -20.41
N PRO A 611 -27.54 4.48 -20.83
CA PRO A 611 -28.96 4.80 -20.87
C PRO A 611 -29.73 3.93 -21.87
N ASP A 612 -30.91 3.41 -21.49
CA ASP A 612 -31.83 2.74 -22.42
C ASP A 612 -32.99 3.66 -22.80
N ASN A 613 -32.67 4.74 -23.51
CA ASN A 613 -33.66 5.75 -23.92
C ASN A 613 -34.79 5.13 -24.77
N LYS A 614 -34.49 4.11 -25.58
CA LYS A 614 -35.50 3.43 -26.42
C LYS A 614 -36.51 2.67 -25.56
N PHE A 615 -36.06 1.96 -24.54
CA PHE A 615 -36.96 1.32 -23.58
C PHE A 615 -37.75 2.37 -22.79
N ALA A 616 -37.07 3.40 -22.27
CA ALA A 616 -37.71 4.46 -21.49
C ALA A 616 -38.84 5.18 -22.26
N ALA A 617 -38.61 5.52 -23.53
CA ALA A 617 -39.63 6.16 -24.37
C ALA A 617 -40.86 5.26 -24.63
N LYS A 618 -40.68 3.94 -24.70
CA LYS A 618 -41.80 2.99 -24.77
C LYS A 618 -42.53 2.89 -23.43
N LEU A 619 -41.79 2.81 -22.33
CA LEU A 619 -42.36 2.74 -20.98
C LEU A 619 -43.20 3.98 -20.65
N PHE A 620 -42.76 5.18 -21.03
CA PHE A 620 -43.49 6.42 -20.76
C PHE A 620 -44.81 6.56 -21.54
N LYS A 621 -45.10 5.68 -22.50
CA LYS A 621 -46.44 5.54 -23.10
C LYS A 621 -47.41 4.79 -22.20
N LEU A 622 -46.90 3.99 -21.27
CA LEU A 622 -47.67 3.18 -20.32
C LEU A 622 -47.70 3.81 -18.93
N VAL A 623 -46.63 4.52 -18.56
CA VAL A 623 -46.46 5.24 -17.29
C VAL A 623 -46.29 6.72 -17.62
N PRO A 624 -47.35 7.54 -17.54
CA PRO A 624 -47.27 8.95 -17.91
C PRO A 624 -46.22 9.70 -17.07
N TRP A 625 -45.35 10.47 -17.73
CA TRP A 625 -44.29 11.23 -17.07
C TRP A 625 -44.80 12.14 -15.94
N ASP A 626 -45.98 12.76 -16.12
CA ASP A 626 -46.59 13.65 -15.13
C ASP A 626 -46.91 12.97 -13.79
N GLU A 627 -47.05 11.65 -13.77
CA GLU A 627 -47.33 10.86 -12.56
C GLU A 627 -46.06 10.44 -11.82
N VAL A 628 -44.92 10.37 -12.53
CA VAL A 628 -43.63 9.90 -11.97
C VAL A 628 -42.60 11.02 -11.80
N LYS A 629 -42.85 12.22 -12.35
CA LYS A 629 -41.95 13.36 -12.15
C LYS A 629 -41.99 13.89 -10.72
N PRO A 630 -40.88 14.46 -10.20
CA PRO A 630 -40.88 15.15 -8.91
C PRO A 630 -41.94 16.28 -8.88
N ARG A 631 -42.70 16.40 -7.78
CA ARG A 631 -43.76 17.43 -7.65
C ARG A 631 -43.15 18.82 -7.64
N VAL A 632 -43.64 19.69 -8.52
CA VAL A 632 -43.16 21.07 -8.67
C VAL A 632 -43.66 21.90 -7.47
N GLY A 633 -42.80 22.06 -6.46
CA GLY A 633 -43.09 22.76 -5.20
C GLY A 633 -41.94 22.67 -4.19
N GLU A 634 -41.06 21.68 -4.32
CA GLU A 634 -39.87 21.50 -3.48
C GLU A 634 -38.63 22.06 -4.20
N SER A 635 -38.17 23.23 -3.74
CA SER A 635 -36.93 23.94 -4.10
C SER A 635 -36.84 24.58 -5.49
N SER A 636 -37.03 25.90 -5.54
CA SER A 636 -36.16 26.76 -6.33
C SER A 636 -34.72 26.39 -5.97
N SER A 637 -33.95 25.85 -6.91
CA SER A 637 -32.55 25.51 -6.63
C SER A 637 -31.77 26.80 -6.48
N ASP A 638 -31.34 27.12 -5.27
CA ASP A 638 -30.36 28.17 -5.07
C ASP A 638 -29.05 27.69 -5.72
N LEU A 639 -28.53 28.48 -6.67
CA LEU A 639 -27.33 28.16 -7.42
C LEU A 639 -26.30 29.25 -7.18
N CYS A 640 -25.06 28.84 -6.91
CA CYS A 640 -23.94 29.78 -6.92
C CYS A 640 -23.72 30.35 -8.33
N PRO A 641 -23.00 31.49 -8.49
CA PRO A 641 -22.74 32.09 -9.80
C PRO A 641 -22.19 31.11 -10.84
N SER A 642 -21.27 30.23 -10.44
CA SER A 642 -20.69 29.21 -11.34
C SER A 642 -21.74 28.18 -11.81
N CYS A 643 -22.58 27.65 -10.91
CA CYS A 643 -23.64 26.71 -11.28
C CYS A 643 -24.81 27.39 -12.02
N SER A 644 -25.04 28.69 -11.80
CA SER A 644 -26.05 29.46 -12.51
C SER A 644 -25.71 29.65 -14.00
N THR A 645 -24.42 29.56 -14.35
CA THR A 645 -23.93 29.62 -15.74
C THR A 645 -23.90 28.27 -16.46
N ALA A 646 -24.42 27.19 -15.84
CA ALA A 646 -24.49 25.88 -16.47
C ALA A 646 -25.14 25.96 -17.87
N SER A 647 -24.42 25.48 -18.89
CA SER A 647 -24.88 25.49 -20.27
C SER A 647 -25.66 24.21 -20.59
N SER A 648 -26.26 24.15 -21.79
CA SER A 648 -26.87 22.91 -22.30
C SER A 648 -25.88 21.76 -22.50
N ASP A 649 -24.57 22.02 -22.39
CA ASP A 649 -23.50 21.10 -22.80
C ASP A 649 -22.60 20.68 -21.63
N ARG A 650 -22.62 21.39 -20.49
CA ARG A 650 -21.89 20.99 -19.28
C ARG A 650 -22.46 21.58 -17.98
N LEU A 651 -22.60 20.74 -16.94
CA LEU A 651 -23.11 21.14 -15.62
C LEU A 651 -22.04 21.74 -14.69
N PHE A 652 -20.80 21.23 -14.78
CA PHE A 652 -19.68 21.64 -13.95
C PHE A 652 -18.43 21.88 -14.81
N PRO A 653 -17.46 22.71 -14.38
CA PRO A 653 -16.16 22.78 -15.04
C PRO A 653 -15.46 21.41 -15.14
N ALA A 654 -14.55 21.23 -16.11
CA ALA A 654 -13.80 19.98 -16.30
C ALA A 654 -12.98 19.57 -15.07
N THR A 655 -12.51 20.55 -14.33
CA THR A 655 -11.80 20.39 -13.06
C THR A 655 -12.49 21.21 -11.98
N CYS A 656 -12.64 20.64 -10.80
CA CYS A 656 -13.23 21.36 -9.67
C CYS A 656 -12.44 21.10 -8.38
N SER A 657 -12.37 22.13 -7.51
CA SER A 657 -11.84 21.99 -6.16
C SER A 657 -12.93 21.51 -5.20
N VAL A 658 -12.66 20.43 -4.47
CA VAL A 658 -13.53 19.83 -3.45
C VAL A 658 -13.70 20.80 -2.28
N SER A 659 -12.63 21.47 -1.84
CA SER A 659 -12.73 22.57 -0.86
C SER A 659 -13.65 23.69 -1.35
N GLY A 660 -13.52 24.07 -2.62
CA GLY A 660 -14.40 25.05 -3.24
C GLY A 660 -15.87 24.61 -3.29
N LEU A 661 -16.15 23.34 -3.56
CA LEU A 661 -17.50 22.77 -3.52
C LEU A 661 -18.07 22.80 -2.10
N ARG A 662 -17.27 22.43 -1.09
CA ARG A 662 -17.65 22.40 0.33
C ARG A 662 -17.99 23.80 0.85
N ASN A 663 -17.28 24.83 0.42
CA ASN A 663 -17.61 26.22 0.78
C ASN A 663 -18.93 26.72 0.18
N ARG A 664 -19.36 26.15 -0.94
CA ARG A 664 -20.59 26.56 -1.65
C ARG A 664 -21.78 25.64 -1.38
N SER A 665 -21.60 24.48 -0.75
CA SER A 665 -22.68 23.49 -0.56
C SER A 665 -23.83 24.02 0.29
N GLY A 666 -23.56 24.91 1.25
CA GLY A 666 -24.60 25.53 2.08
C GLY A 666 -25.53 26.50 1.35
N SER A 667 -25.15 26.99 0.16
CA SER A 667 -25.92 27.98 -0.62
C SER A 667 -26.15 27.59 -2.08
N CYS A 668 -25.70 26.39 -2.50
CA CYS A 668 -25.83 25.89 -3.86
C CYS A 668 -26.28 24.42 -3.87
N SER A 669 -27.52 24.16 -4.25
CA SER A 669 -28.09 22.81 -4.26
C SER A 669 -27.33 21.85 -5.16
N LEU A 670 -26.80 22.34 -6.30
CA LEU A 670 -26.04 21.52 -7.24
C LEU A 670 -24.63 21.19 -6.73
N CYS A 671 -23.96 22.11 -6.02
CA CYS A 671 -22.69 21.83 -5.34
C CYS A 671 -22.89 20.85 -4.18
N ASN A 672 -23.97 21.03 -3.41
CA ASN A 672 -24.32 20.11 -2.33
C ASN A 672 -24.57 18.69 -2.85
N LEU A 673 -25.29 18.56 -3.97
CA LEU A 673 -25.57 17.27 -4.58
C LEU A 673 -24.29 16.56 -5.06
N LEU A 674 -23.38 17.28 -5.73
CA LEU A 674 -22.10 16.71 -6.15
C LEU A 674 -21.23 16.29 -4.96
N LEU A 675 -21.19 17.09 -3.90
CA LEU A 675 -20.46 16.77 -2.67
C LEU A 675 -21.04 15.52 -1.99
N TYR A 676 -22.37 15.46 -1.86
CA TYR A 676 -23.08 14.29 -1.35
C TYR A 676 -22.75 13.03 -2.16
N SER A 677 -22.69 13.11 -3.49
CA SER A 677 -22.35 11.98 -4.35
C SER A 677 -20.88 11.56 -4.27
N LEU A 678 -19.96 12.49 -4.00
CA LEU A 678 -18.55 12.16 -3.72
C LEU A 678 -18.41 11.40 -2.41
N ASP A 679 -19.08 11.88 -1.36
CA ASP A 679 -19.10 11.24 -0.04
C ASP A 679 -19.73 9.82 -0.14
N LEU A 680 -20.86 9.69 -0.86
CA LEU A 680 -21.54 8.42 -1.09
C LEU A 680 -20.66 7.38 -1.81
N ARG A 681 -19.73 7.83 -2.65
CA ARG A 681 -18.80 6.98 -3.42
C ARG A 681 -17.44 6.79 -2.71
N GLY A 682 -17.27 7.33 -1.50
CA GLY A 682 -16.05 7.15 -0.71
C GLY A 682 -14.78 7.73 -1.35
N VAL A 683 -14.90 8.81 -2.13
CA VAL A 683 -13.75 9.42 -2.81
C VAL A 683 -12.96 10.29 -1.82
N VAL A 684 -11.76 9.83 -1.42
CA VAL A 684 -10.89 10.51 -0.42
C VAL A 684 -9.52 10.83 -1.03
N GLY A 685 -8.95 12.01 -0.74
CA GLY A 685 -7.51 12.26 -0.91
C GLY A 685 -7.06 13.19 -2.04
N SER A 686 -7.94 13.90 -2.75
CA SER A 686 -7.54 14.92 -3.74
C SER A 686 -8.41 16.16 -3.68
N ASP A 687 -7.81 17.35 -3.49
CA ASP A 687 -8.59 18.60 -3.48
C ASP A 687 -9.08 18.96 -4.89
N ILE A 688 -8.35 18.60 -5.94
CA ILE A 688 -8.78 18.84 -7.32
C ILE A 688 -9.20 17.53 -7.97
N ILE A 689 -10.44 17.46 -8.45
CA ILE A 689 -10.95 16.31 -9.21
C ILE A 689 -11.22 16.71 -10.66
N THR A 690 -10.97 15.76 -11.57
CA THR A 690 -11.30 15.92 -13.00
C THR A 690 -12.61 15.19 -13.30
N LEU A 691 -13.62 15.93 -13.75
CA LEU A 691 -14.95 15.44 -14.05
C LEU A 691 -15.08 15.07 -15.54
N ARG A 692 -15.75 13.94 -15.79
CA ARG A 692 -16.30 13.55 -17.10
C ARG A 692 -17.80 13.80 -17.11
N GLN A 693 -18.33 14.23 -18.25
CA GLN A 693 -19.77 14.27 -18.47
C GLN A 693 -20.07 13.68 -19.85
N SER A 694 -20.80 12.58 -19.87
CA SER A 694 -21.08 11.80 -21.08
C SER A 694 -22.27 10.87 -20.83
N ASN A 695 -23.07 10.59 -21.86
CA ASN A 695 -24.21 9.66 -21.80
C ASN A 695 -25.19 9.94 -20.65
N GLY A 696 -25.47 11.21 -20.37
CA GLY A 696 -26.42 11.58 -19.30
C GLY A 696 -25.92 11.32 -17.88
N THR A 697 -24.60 11.17 -17.67
CA THR A 697 -23.99 11.09 -16.34
C THR A 697 -22.85 12.08 -16.16
N VAL A 698 -22.57 12.46 -14.91
CA VAL A 698 -21.36 13.18 -14.48
C VAL A 698 -20.58 12.25 -13.55
N GLY A 699 -19.30 12.01 -13.84
CA GLY A 699 -18.45 11.10 -13.08
C GLY A 699 -17.01 11.61 -12.95
N ILE A 700 -16.15 10.84 -12.28
CA ILE A 700 -14.70 11.12 -12.24
C ILE A 700 -14.04 10.52 -13.48
N LYS A 701 -13.08 11.22 -14.09
CA LYS A 701 -12.30 10.69 -15.21
C LYS A 701 -11.51 9.46 -14.75
N GLY A 702 -11.75 8.29 -15.37
CA GLY A 702 -11.17 7.02 -14.94
C GLY A 702 -11.81 6.42 -13.67
N GLY A 703 -12.92 7.00 -13.19
CA GLY A 703 -13.59 6.60 -11.96
C GLY A 703 -15.12 6.49 -12.10
N PRO A 704 -15.84 6.39 -10.95
CA PRO A 704 -17.26 6.09 -10.93
C PRO A 704 -18.13 7.25 -11.43
N ASP A 705 -19.35 6.91 -11.86
CA ASP A 705 -20.41 7.90 -12.09
C ASP A 705 -20.94 8.43 -10.75
N LEU A 706 -21.10 9.75 -10.66
CA LEU A 706 -21.53 10.48 -9.46
C LEU A 706 -22.98 10.95 -9.57
N LEU A 707 -23.38 11.50 -10.72
CA LEU A 707 -24.72 12.07 -10.95
C LEU A 707 -25.32 11.54 -12.26
N SER A 708 -26.64 11.39 -12.28
CA SER A 708 -27.45 11.14 -13.48
C SER A 708 -28.23 12.40 -13.85
N VAL A 709 -28.33 12.71 -15.14
CA VAL A 709 -29.01 13.89 -15.69
C VAL A 709 -30.16 13.44 -16.57
N TYR A 710 -31.40 13.66 -16.12
CA TYR A 710 -32.61 13.24 -16.80
C TYR A 710 -33.34 14.40 -17.50
N ALA A 711 -33.97 14.12 -18.63
CA ALA A 711 -34.82 15.02 -19.40
C ALA A 711 -36.28 14.52 -19.47
N GLU A 712 -37.24 15.42 -19.74
CA GLU A 712 -38.68 15.07 -19.79
C GLU A 712 -39.10 14.34 -21.07
N SER A 713 -38.43 14.59 -22.20
CA SER A 713 -38.85 14.06 -23.50
C SER A 713 -37.65 13.77 -24.41
N GLU A 714 -37.84 12.90 -25.43
CA GLU A 714 -36.79 12.62 -26.43
C GLU A 714 -36.37 13.89 -27.19
N ASP A 715 -37.31 14.82 -27.42
CA ASP A 715 -37.05 16.12 -28.03
C ASP A 715 -36.09 17.00 -27.20
N ASP A 716 -35.92 16.67 -25.92
CA ASP A 716 -35.05 17.34 -24.97
C ASP A 716 -33.74 16.61 -24.69
N LEU A 717 -33.34 15.60 -25.48
CA LEU A 717 -32.06 14.91 -25.35
C LEU A 717 -30.95 15.64 -26.15
N PRO A 718 -30.15 16.55 -25.53
CA PRO A 718 -28.94 17.08 -26.17
C PRO A 718 -27.94 15.94 -26.35
N GLY A 719 -27.27 15.86 -27.50
CA GLY A 719 -26.34 14.79 -27.90
C GLY A 719 -25.43 14.28 -26.79
N GLY A 720 -25.90 13.26 -26.05
CA GLY A 720 -25.19 12.62 -24.93
C GLY A 720 -25.18 13.37 -23.59
N PHE A 721 -25.77 14.56 -23.44
CA PHE A 721 -25.70 15.33 -22.18
C PHE A 721 -26.76 14.94 -21.14
N ALA A 722 -27.93 14.46 -21.56
CA ALA A 722 -28.98 13.95 -20.68
C ALA A 722 -29.55 12.62 -21.20
N GLN A 723 -30.31 11.93 -20.36
CA GLN A 723 -30.97 10.67 -20.66
C GLN A 723 -32.46 10.69 -20.28
N LEU A 724 -33.24 9.76 -20.83
CA LEU A 724 -34.53 9.42 -20.28
C LEU A 724 -34.33 8.47 -19.11
N GLY A 725 -35.14 8.60 -18.07
CA GLY A 725 -35.02 7.78 -16.87
C GLY A 725 -35.98 8.26 -15.80
N LEU A 726 -35.93 7.65 -14.62
CA LEU A 726 -36.85 7.95 -13.51
C LEU A 726 -36.09 8.72 -12.40
N PRO A 727 -36.18 10.07 -12.34
CA PRO A 727 -35.53 10.87 -11.29
C PRO A 727 -36.05 10.50 -9.90
N ARG A 728 -37.36 10.20 -9.83
CA ARG A 728 -38.04 9.57 -8.71
C ARG A 728 -38.44 8.16 -9.14
N LEU A 729 -38.00 7.17 -8.37
CA LEU A 729 -38.37 5.78 -8.61
C LEU A 729 -39.83 5.53 -8.16
N PRO A 730 -40.58 4.64 -8.83
CA PRO A 730 -41.91 4.23 -8.40
C PRO A 730 -41.90 3.64 -6.97
N ASP A 731 -43.00 3.87 -6.24
CA ASP A 731 -43.18 3.20 -4.95
C ASP A 731 -43.25 1.68 -5.17
N LEU A 732 -42.58 0.90 -4.33
CA LEU A 732 -42.54 -0.56 -4.46
C LEU A 732 -43.95 -1.14 -4.35
N ALA A 733 -44.23 -2.16 -5.16
CA ALA A 733 -45.56 -2.77 -5.32
C ALA A 733 -46.70 -1.83 -5.79
N SER A 734 -46.38 -0.63 -6.29
CA SER A 734 -47.35 0.24 -6.97
C SER A 734 -47.73 -0.29 -8.37
N PRO A 735 -48.85 0.19 -8.96
CA PRO A 735 -49.22 -0.13 -10.34
C PRO A 735 -48.11 0.21 -11.35
N HIS A 736 -47.43 1.36 -11.19
CA HIS A 736 -46.34 1.78 -12.08
C HIS A 736 -45.12 0.87 -11.94
N HIS A 737 -44.76 0.49 -10.72
CA HIS A 737 -43.68 -0.47 -10.46
C HIS A 737 -43.98 -1.82 -11.14
N PHE A 738 -45.19 -2.37 -10.99
CA PHE A 738 -45.54 -3.62 -11.68
C PHE A 738 -45.64 -3.49 -13.20
N THR A 739 -45.98 -2.30 -13.71
CA THR A 739 -45.96 -2.02 -15.16
C THR A 739 -44.54 -2.11 -15.70
N LEU A 740 -43.57 -1.51 -15.01
CA LEU A 740 -42.14 -1.63 -15.35
C LEU A 740 -41.67 -3.10 -15.37
N LEU A 741 -41.95 -3.86 -14.31
CA LEU A 741 -41.55 -5.28 -14.24
C LEU A 741 -42.17 -6.10 -15.38
N LYS A 742 -43.45 -5.87 -15.68
CA LYS A 742 -44.14 -6.54 -16.80
C LYS A 742 -43.54 -6.18 -18.15
N GLU A 743 -43.13 -4.94 -18.36
CA GLU A 743 -42.46 -4.55 -19.61
C GLU A 743 -41.07 -5.17 -19.76
N TRP A 744 -40.27 -5.25 -18.70
CA TRP A 744 -39.01 -6.01 -18.74
C TRP A 744 -39.24 -7.48 -19.09
N ILE A 745 -40.23 -8.11 -18.44
CA ILE A 745 -40.62 -9.49 -18.72
C ILE A 745 -41.06 -9.63 -20.18
N ARG A 746 -41.91 -8.73 -20.69
CA ARG A 746 -42.44 -8.75 -22.05
C ARG A 746 -41.33 -8.63 -23.08
N VAL A 747 -40.43 -7.65 -22.92
CA VAL A 747 -39.25 -7.48 -23.80
C VAL A 747 -38.36 -8.73 -23.76
N CYS A 748 -38.11 -9.30 -22.58
CA CYS A 748 -37.35 -10.54 -22.47
C CYS A 748 -38.02 -11.73 -23.16
N ASP A 749 -39.34 -11.88 -23.03
CA ASP A 749 -40.12 -12.94 -23.68
C ASP A 749 -40.21 -12.76 -25.21
N GLU A 750 -40.22 -11.52 -25.71
CA GLU A 750 -40.41 -11.19 -27.13
C GLU A 750 -39.10 -11.06 -27.93
N ASP A 751 -38.06 -10.50 -27.33
CA ASP A 751 -36.85 -10.07 -28.06
C ASP A 751 -35.62 -10.94 -27.74
N HIS A 752 -35.56 -11.60 -26.58
CA HIS A 752 -34.36 -12.33 -26.14
C HIS A 752 -34.48 -13.84 -26.38
N GLU A 753 -34.09 -14.30 -27.56
CA GLU A 753 -34.19 -15.72 -27.96
C GLU A 753 -33.50 -16.68 -26.99
N THR A 754 -32.31 -16.33 -26.50
CA THR A 754 -31.55 -17.15 -25.53
C THR A 754 -32.23 -17.26 -24.17
N CYS A 755 -33.08 -16.30 -23.80
CA CYS A 755 -33.85 -16.32 -22.55
C CYS A 755 -35.10 -17.19 -22.66
N ARG A 756 -35.55 -17.49 -23.88
CA ARG A 756 -36.67 -18.40 -24.13
C ARG A 756 -36.22 -19.83 -23.88
N ARG A 757 -37.10 -20.62 -23.28
CA ARG A 757 -36.89 -22.07 -23.23
C ARG A 757 -36.84 -22.59 -24.67
N HIS A 758 -35.74 -23.21 -25.08
CA HIS A 758 -35.51 -23.68 -26.44
C HIS A 758 -36.72 -24.43 -27.02
N LYS A 759 -37.14 -24.01 -28.23
CA LYS A 759 -37.96 -24.80 -29.18
C LYS A 759 -37.11 -25.80 -29.98
N HIS A 760 -35.90 -26.17 -29.52
CA HIS A 760 -35.07 -27.13 -30.24
C HIS A 760 -35.52 -28.56 -29.96
N GLY A 761 -36.46 -29.03 -30.78
CA GLY A 761 -36.35 -30.31 -31.52
C GLY A 761 -36.16 -31.64 -30.79
N GLN A 762 -35.95 -31.69 -29.48
CA GLN A 762 -35.99 -32.92 -28.70
C GLN A 762 -37.39 -33.06 -28.12
N LYS A 763 -38.10 -34.11 -28.55
CA LYS A 763 -39.23 -34.66 -27.81
C LYS A 763 -38.70 -35.06 -26.44
N ASP A 764 -38.77 -34.17 -25.46
CA ASP A 764 -38.57 -34.52 -24.06
C ASP A 764 -39.65 -35.55 -23.71
N LYS A 765 -39.21 -36.79 -23.55
CA LYS A 765 -40.01 -37.84 -22.94
C LYS A 765 -40.26 -37.43 -21.48
N GLY A 766 -41.42 -36.83 -21.24
CA GLY A 766 -42.31 -37.26 -20.16
C GLY A 766 -41.89 -37.08 -18.71
N ASP A 767 -41.07 -36.10 -18.32
CA ASP A 767 -41.00 -35.71 -16.92
C ASP A 767 -41.15 -34.20 -16.71
N SER A 768 -42.11 -33.87 -15.84
CA SER A 768 -42.43 -32.53 -15.39
C SER A 768 -41.21 -31.92 -14.71
N ARG A 769 -40.48 -31.03 -15.40
CA ARG A 769 -39.34 -30.26 -14.84
C ARG A 769 -39.78 -29.24 -13.76
N MET A 770 -40.85 -29.51 -13.03
CA MET A 770 -41.33 -28.71 -11.90
C MET A 770 -40.72 -29.25 -10.60
N PRO A 771 -40.56 -28.42 -9.55
CA PRO A 771 -40.22 -28.91 -8.21
C PRO A 771 -41.31 -29.86 -7.71
N THR A 772 -41.03 -30.67 -6.67
CA THR A 772 -42.02 -31.62 -6.14
C THR A 772 -43.28 -30.92 -5.66
N ARG A 773 -43.12 -29.76 -5.02
CA ARG A 773 -44.20 -28.97 -4.43
C ARG A 773 -44.09 -27.51 -4.81
N LEU A 774 -45.24 -26.83 -4.89
CA LEU A 774 -45.37 -25.39 -5.14
C LEU A 774 -46.39 -24.79 -4.17
N ILE A 775 -46.31 -23.50 -3.94
CA ILE A 775 -47.33 -22.72 -3.24
C ILE A 775 -48.30 -22.17 -4.28
N GLU A 776 -49.56 -22.60 -4.25
CA GLU A 776 -50.64 -22.00 -5.04
C GLU A 776 -51.08 -20.67 -4.39
N ILE A 777 -51.07 -19.61 -5.20
CA ILE A 777 -51.36 -18.24 -4.80
C ILE A 777 -52.78 -17.85 -5.24
N GLY A 778 -53.79 -18.49 -4.63
CA GLY A 778 -55.20 -18.16 -4.83
C GLY A 778 -55.74 -17.17 -3.78
N ASP A 779 -57.05 -17.26 -3.53
CA ASP A 779 -57.70 -16.60 -2.38
C ASP A 779 -57.13 -17.11 -1.05
N THR A 780 -56.76 -18.40 -1.02
CA THR A 780 -56.00 -19.04 0.05
C THR A 780 -54.63 -19.48 -0.47
N LEU A 781 -53.63 -19.49 0.41
CA LEU A 781 -52.29 -20.00 0.11
C LEU A 781 -52.21 -21.48 0.51
N ARG A 782 -51.86 -22.35 -0.44
CA ARG A 782 -51.87 -23.81 -0.26
C ARG A 782 -50.62 -24.44 -0.86
N LEU A 783 -50.06 -25.44 -0.17
CA LEU A 783 -48.97 -26.25 -0.69
C LEU A 783 -49.55 -27.36 -1.59
N VAL A 784 -49.16 -27.40 -2.86
CA VAL A 784 -49.68 -28.35 -3.85
C VAL A 784 -48.56 -29.21 -4.42
N ASP A 785 -48.83 -30.50 -4.61
CA ASP A 785 -47.90 -31.41 -5.27
C ASP A 785 -47.94 -31.15 -6.78
N SER A 786 -46.78 -30.89 -7.40
CA SER A 786 -46.71 -30.53 -8.83
C SER A 786 -47.21 -31.64 -9.75
N ALA A 787 -47.18 -32.90 -9.30
CA ALA A 787 -47.75 -34.04 -10.02
C ALA A 787 -49.29 -33.97 -10.13
N SER A 788 -49.96 -33.20 -9.27
CA SER A 788 -51.41 -32.98 -9.32
C SER A 788 -51.85 -31.86 -10.28
N LEU A 789 -50.90 -31.10 -10.82
CA LEU A 789 -51.18 -29.98 -11.72
C LEU A 789 -51.37 -30.46 -13.17
N THR A 790 -52.32 -29.84 -13.88
CA THR A 790 -52.62 -30.13 -15.29
C THR A 790 -51.59 -29.50 -16.24
N GLY A 791 -50.39 -30.08 -16.26
CA GLY A 791 -49.29 -29.71 -17.16
C GLY A 791 -48.32 -28.66 -16.60
N PRO A 792 -47.31 -28.25 -17.39
CA PRO A 792 -46.26 -27.34 -16.95
C PRO A 792 -46.81 -25.96 -16.57
N SER A 793 -46.60 -25.56 -15.32
CA SER A 793 -47.05 -24.28 -14.78
C SER A 793 -45.89 -23.31 -14.55
N ARG A 794 -46.12 -22.00 -14.81
CA ARG A 794 -45.13 -20.95 -14.52
C ARG A 794 -45.17 -20.63 -13.03
N TYR A 795 -44.00 -20.61 -12.39
CA TYR A 795 -43.83 -20.20 -10.99
C TYR A 795 -42.64 -19.26 -10.84
N ALA A 796 -42.64 -18.47 -9.77
CA ALA A 796 -41.45 -17.75 -9.31
C ALA A 796 -40.75 -18.55 -8.21
N ALA A 797 -39.43 -18.47 -8.11
CA ALA A 797 -38.69 -18.93 -6.94
C ALA A 797 -38.29 -17.73 -6.07
N LEU A 798 -38.27 -17.89 -4.74
CA LEU A 798 -37.79 -16.86 -3.82
C LEU A 798 -36.38 -17.22 -3.31
N SER A 799 -35.40 -16.38 -3.66
CA SER A 799 -34.08 -16.36 -3.05
C SER A 799 -34.08 -15.36 -1.89
N HIS A 800 -33.91 -15.83 -0.65
CA HIS A 800 -34.02 -14.99 0.55
C HIS A 800 -33.13 -15.47 1.70
N CYS A 801 -32.82 -14.57 2.63
CA CYS A 801 -32.14 -14.92 3.87
C CYS A 801 -33.15 -15.37 4.94
N TRP A 802 -32.94 -16.55 5.53
CA TRP A 802 -33.81 -17.05 6.60
C TRP A 802 -33.64 -16.24 7.89
N GLY A 803 -32.45 -15.67 8.12
CA GLY A 803 -32.05 -15.03 9.38
C GLY A 803 -31.67 -16.03 10.48
N GLN A 804 -31.07 -15.55 11.57
CA GLN A 804 -30.77 -16.36 12.75
C GLN A 804 -32.00 -16.47 13.67
N LEU A 805 -33.02 -17.22 13.22
CA LEU A 805 -34.26 -17.42 13.98
C LEU A 805 -34.22 -18.74 14.77
N PRO A 806 -34.66 -18.75 16.06
CA PRO A 806 -34.93 -19.97 16.81
C PRO A 806 -35.91 -20.87 16.06
N GLU A 807 -35.78 -22.19 16.20
CA GLU A 807 -36.59 -23.16 15.45
C GLU A 807 -38.10 -22.94 15.60
N LYS A 808 -38.56 -22.59 16.81
CA LYS A 808 -39.98 -22.27 17.09
C LYS A 808 -40.52 -21.05 16.31
N ASP A 809 -39.63 -20.15 15.89
CA ASP A 809 -39.97 -18.91 15.20
C ASP A 809 -39.77 -19.05 13.67
N ARG A 810 -39.28 -20.22 13.20
CA ARG A 810 -39.13 -20.53 11.77
C ARG A 810 -40.46 -20.91 11.16
N PHE A 811 -40.82 -20.22 10.08
CA PHE A 811 -42.03 -20.50 9.31
C PHE A 811 -41.73 -21.54 8.22
N CYS A 812 -41.76 -22.82 8.61
CA CYS A 812 -41.35 -23.94 7.76
C CYS A 812 -42.41 -25.05 7.66
N THR A 813 -42.28 -25.87 6.62
CA THR A 813 -43.00 -27.15 6.51
C THR A 813 -42.22 -28.25 7.23
N TYR A 814 -42.93 -28.97 8.07
CA TYR A 814 -42.49 -30.12 8.85
C TYR A 814 -43.49 -31.27 8.66
N LYS A 815 -43.13 -32.51 8.97
CA LYS A 815 -44.06 -33.66 8.89
C LYS A 815 -45.36 -33.40 9.64
N ARG A 816 -45.27 -32.74 10.81
CA ARG A 816 -46.43 -32.42 11.66
C ARG A 816 -47.43 -31.43 11.06
N ASN A 817 -47.02 -30.54 10.16
CA ASN A 817 -47.87 -29.48 9.59
C ASN A 817 -48.03 -29.58 8.07
N LEU A 818 -47.44 -30.59 7.42
CA LEU A 818 -47.52 -30.82 5.97
C LEU A 818 -48.97 -30.88 5.45
N GLU A 819 -49.82 -31.67 6.10
CA GLU A 819 -51.22 -31.84 5.66
C GLU A 819 -52.05 -30.57 5.92
N ALA A 820 -51.71 -29.83 6.98
CA ALA A 820 -52.28 -28.51 7.22
C ALA A 820 -51.87 -27.53 6.12
N HIS A 821 -50.59 -27.48 5.74
CA HIS A 821 -50.11 -26.62 4.66
C HIS A 821 -50.71 -26.96 3.29
N ARG A 822 -51.01 -28.24 3.02
CA ARG A 822 -51.76 -28.67 1.81
C ARG A 822 -53.17 -28.10 1.75
N SER A 823 -53.83 -28.02 2.91
CA SER A 823 -55.16 -27.44 3.03
C SER A 823 -55.14 -25.92 3.04
N ARG A 824 -54.24 -25.31 3.83
CA ARG A 824 -54.05 -23.86 4.00
C ARG A 824 -52.78 -23.57 4.82
N ILE A 825 -51.82 -22.85 4.23
CA ILE A 825 -50.54 -22.52 4.89
C ILE A 825 -50.73 -21.58 6.09
N ALA A 826 -51.60 -20.57 5.97
CA ALA A 826 -51.87 -19.61 7.05
C ALA A 826 -53.33 -19.16 7.05
N ALA A 827 -53.87 -18.84 8.22
CA ALA A 827 -55.25 -18.34 8.35
C ALA A 827 -55.39 -16.95 7.72
N SER A 828 -54.34 -16.13 7.73
CA SER A 828 -54.24 -14.90 6.94
C SER A 828 -52.83 -14.72 6.43
N VAL A 829 -52.66 -13.95 5.35
CA VAL A 829 -51.34 -13.64 4.79
C VAL A 829 -50.47 -12.93 5.84
N ASP A 830 -51.07 -12.12 6.73
CA ASP A 830 -50.37 -11.36 7.78
C ASP A 830 -49.66 -12.21 8.84
N GLN A 831 -50.01 -13.49 8.95
CA GLN A 831 -49.33 -14.44 9.83
C GLN A 831 -48.00 -14.95 9.24
N MET A 832 -47.72 -14.68 7.97
CA MET A 832 -46.48 -15.08 7.32
C MET A 832 -45.37 -14.05 7.53
N PRO A 833 -44.09 -14.48 7.54
CA PRO A 833 -42.94 -13.58 7.53
C PRO A 833 -43.03 -12.55 6.40
N ARG A 834 -42.58 -11.31 6.65
CA ARG A 834 -42.71 -10.19 5.69
C ARG A 834 -42.14 -10.53 4.33
N SER A 835 -40.98 -11.17 4.23
CA SER A 835 -40.38 -11.53 2.94
C SER A 835 -41.23 -12.52 2.15
N PHE A 836 -42.01 -13.38 2.80
CA PHE A 836 -42.90 -14.32 2.11
C PHE A 836 -44.16 -13.61 1.62
N ARG A 837 -44.70 -12.68 2.42
CA ARG A 837 -45.82 -11.82 2.04
C ARG A 837 -45.44 -10.97 0.83
N ASP A 838 -44.27 -10.36 0.86
CA ASP A 838 -43.74 -9.54 -0.21
C ASP A 838 -43.55 -10.36 -1.50
N ALA A 839 -43.02 -11.59 -1.40
CA ALA A 839 -42.90 -12.49 -2.55
C ALA A 839 -44.26 -12.86 -3.16
N VAL A 840 -45.29 -13.08 -2.33
CA VAL A 840 -46.67 -13.30 -2.79
C VAL A 840 -47.22 -12.05 -3.50
N VAL A 841 -46.98 -10.86 -2.95
CA VAL A 841 -47.39 -9.58 -3.56
C VAL A 841 -46.74 -9.40 -4.93
N VAL A 842 -45.43 -9.64 -5.05
CA VAL A 842 -44.72 -9.54 -6.33
C VAL A 842 -45.21 -10.57 -7.32
N ALA A 843 -45.33 -11.84 -6.93
CA ALA A 843 -45.80 -12.91 -7.80
C ALA A 843 -47.21 -12.62 -8.36
N ARG A 844 -48.14 -12.16 -7.52
CA ARG A 844 -49.47 -11.69 -7.97
C ARG A 844 -49.36 -10.48 -8.91
N GLY A 845 -48.53 -9.50 -8.54
CA GLY A 845 -48.33 -8.27 -9.30
C GLY A 845 -47.87 -8.52 -10.74
N ILE A 846 -46.99 -9.52 -10.95
CA ILE A 846 -46.51 -9.94 -12.27
C ILE A 846 -47.37 -11.05 -12.92
N GLY A 847 -48.45 -11.48 -12.28
CA GLY A 847 -49.44 -12.41 -12.86
C GLY A 847 -49.11 -13.90 -12.74
N LEU A 848 -48.26 -14.30 -11.79
CA LEU A 848 -47.95 -15.71 -11.50
C LEU A 848 -48.88 -16.28 -10.43
N LYS A 849 -49.29 -17.54 -10.63
CA LYS A 849 -50.17 -18.28 -9.71
C LYS A 849 -49.43 -19.18 -8.73
N TYR A 850 -48.14 -19.40 -8.94
CA TYR A 850 -47.36 -20.34 -8.16
C TYR A 850 -46.04 -19.71 -7.71
N LEU A 851 -45.63 -20.04 -6.49
CA LEU A 851 -44.37 -19.61 -5.88
C LEU A 851 -43.66 -20.82 -5.29
N TRP A 852 -42.33 -20.82 -5.32
CA TRP A 852 -41.51 -21.79 -4.63
C TRP A 852 -40.67 -21.07 -3.58
N ILE A 853 -40.75 -21.54 -2.33
CA ILE A 853 -39.94 -21.08 -1.20
C ILE A 853 -39.38 -22.33 -0.52
N ASP A 854 -38.06 -22.45 -0.45
CA ASP A 854 -37.34 -23.61 0.11
C ASP A 854 -37.89 -24.04 1.49
N SER A 855 -38.09 -23.10 2.41
CA SER A 855 -38.58 -23.37 3.77
C SER A 855 -39.99 -23.97 3.82
N LEU A 856 -40.79 -23.79 2.77
CA LEU A 856 -42.18 -24.25 2.68
C LEU A 856 -42.36 -25.43 1.72
N CYS A 857 -41.57 -25.48 0.64
CA CYS A 857 -41.68 -26.51 -0.39
C CYS A 857 -40.82 -27.75 -0.08
N ILE A 858 -39.91 -27.68 0.90
CA ILE A 858 -39.09 -28.78 1.39
C ILE A 858 -39.50 -29.10 2.84
N VAL A 859 -39.63 -30.39 3.17
CA VAL A 859 -39.97 -30.85 4.53
C VAL A 859 -38.70 -30.86 5.40
N GLN A 860 -38.59 -29.93 6.34
CA GLN A 860 -37.33 -29.61 7.02
C GLN A 860 -36.85 -30.65 8.04
N ASP A 861 -37.76 -31.47 8.57
CA ASP A 861 -37.48 -32.57 9.50
C ASP A 861 -37.47 -33.95 8.82
N ASP A 862 -37.31 -33.98 7.49
CA ASP A 862 -37.16 -35.20 6.71
C ASP A 862 -35.85 -35.20 5.92
N ALA A 863 -34.89 -36.01 6.37
CA ALA A 863 -33.57 -36.10 5.73
C ALA A 863 -33.63 -36.64 4.30
N GLU A 864 -34.55 -37.56 4.01
CA GLU A 864 -34.71 -38.15 2.67
C GLU A 864 -35.34 -37.13 1.70
N ASP A 865 -36.37 -36.41 2.17
CA ASP A 865 -36.98 -35.31 1.41
C ASP A 865 -35.97 -34.20 1.15
N TRP A 866 -35.22 -33.78 2.17
CA TRP A 866 -34.17 -32.76 2.02
C TRP A 866 -33.11 -33.19 1.01
N GLU A 867 -32.62 -34.43 1.07
CA GLU A 867 -31.61 -34.93 0.13
C GLU A 867 -32.15 -34.97 -1.31
N ASN A 868 -33.40 -35.39 -1.49
CA ASN A 868 -34.06 -35.44 -2.80
C ASN A 868 -34.30 -34.04 -3.37
N GLU A 869 -34.77 -33.08 -2.57
CA GLU A 869 -35.00 -31.70 -3.00
C GLU A 869 -33.68 -30.95 -3.23
N ALA A 870 -32.65 -31.15 -2.40
CA ALA A 870 -31.33 -30.55 -2.56
C ALA A 870 -30.69 -30.95 -3.90
N LYS A 871 -30.81 -32.21 -4.32
CA LYS A 871 -30.36 -32.69 -5.64
C LYS A 871 -31.13 -32.04 -6.80
N ARG A 872 -32.35 -31.57 -6.55
CA ARG A 872 -33.24 -30.95 -7.55
C ARG A 872 -33.19 -29.44 -7.57
N MET A 873 -32.45 -28.79 -6.66
CA MET A 873 -32.25 -27.32 -6.65
C MET A 873 -31.86 -26.79 -8.03
N GLU A 874 -31.04 -27.56 -8.75
CA GLU A 874 -30.65 -27.21 -10.11
C GLU A 874 -31.84 -27.10 -11.08
N GLN A 875 -32.78 -28.03 -10.98
CA GLN A 875 -34.01 -28.04 -11.76
C GLN A 875 -34.97 -26.94 -11.31
N VAL A 876 -35.08 -26.68 -10.00
CA VAL A 876 -35.98 -25.66 -9.44
C VAL A 876 -35.67 -24.27 -9.99
N PHE A 877 -34.42 -23.81 -9.90
CA PHE A 877 -34.07 -22.45 -10.33
C PHE A 877 -34.01 -22.32 -11.87
N SER A 878 -33.54 -23.35 -12.57
CA SER A 878 -33.48 -23.33 -14.04
C SER A 878 -34.86 -23.45 -14.72
N ALA A 879 -35.82 -24.11 -14.06
CA ALA A 879 -37.19 -24.21 -14.55
C ALA A 879 -38.09 -23.05 -14.14
N ALA A 880 -37.72 -22.27 -13.12
CA ALA A 880 -38.48 -21.10 -12.69
C ALA A 880 -38.70 -20.14 -13.87
N TYR A 881 -39.83 -19.44 -13.85
CA TYR A 881 -40.09 -18.39 -14.83
C TYR A 881 -39.20 -17.17 -14.56
N CYS A 882 -39.06 -16.81 -13.29
CA CYS A 882 -38.09 -15.87 -12.76
C CYS A 882 -37.82 -16.16 -11.28
N THR A 883 -36.68 -15.69 -10.78
CA THR A 883 -36.33 -15.73 -9.36
C THR A 883 -36.46 -14.33 -8.76
N ILE A 884 -37.04 -14.24 -7.57
CA ILE A 884 -37.15 -13.01 -6.78
C ILE A 884 -36.04 -13.05 -5.74
N GLY A 885 -35.09 -12.12 -5.80
CA GLY A 885 -34.01 -11.95 -4.83
C GLY A 885 -34.36 -10.86 -3.82
N ALA A 886 -34.49 -11.23 -2.55
CA ALA A 886 -34.72 -10.31 -1.44
C ALA A 886 -33.40 -9.69 -0.91
N SER A 887 -32.64 -9.02 -1.78
CA SER A 887 -31.27 -8.55 -1.49
C SER A 887 -31.18 -7.50 -0.36
N SER A 888 -32.26 -6.75 -0.10
CA SER A 888 -32.33 -5.75 0.97
C SER A 888 -32.71 -6.31 2.35
N ALA A 889 -33.14 -7.57 2.44
CA ALA A 889 -33.65 -8.18 3.67
C ALA A 889 -32.61 -9.09 4.31
N HIS A 890 -32.31 -8.88 5.60
CA HIS A 890 -31.33 -9.71 6.33
C HIS A 890 -31.96 -10.98 6.94
N SER A 891 -33.30 -11.04 6.98
CA SER A 891 -34.08 -12.18 7.48
C SER A 891 -35.46 -12.27 6.81
N SER A 892 -36.15 -13.41 6.95
CA SER A 892 -37.51 -13.58 6.43
C SER A 892 -38.53 -12.63 7.09
N ALA A 893 -38.19 -12.09 8.27
CA ALA A 893 -39.06 -11.24 9.07
C ALA A 893 -39.08 -9.76 8.64
N GLU A 894 -38.05 -9.28 7.93
CA GLU A 894 -37.90 -7.85 7.56
C GLU A 894 -38.75 -7.43 6.36
N GLY A 895 -38.83 -8.27 5.33
CA GLY A 895 -39.41 -7.90 4.04
C GLY A 895 -38.44 -7.10 3.16
N PHE A 896 -38.78 -6.98 1.88
CA PHE A 896 -37.98 -6.30 0.87
C PHE A 896 -38.78 -5.25 0.07
N LEU A 897 -40.06 -5.04 0.40
CA LEU A 897 -40.92 -4.00 -0.21
C LEU A 897 -41.12 -2.77 0.69
N ALA A 898 -40.31 -2.61 1.73
CA ALA A 898 -40.36 -1.44 2.59
C ALA A 898 -40.07 -0.14 1.79
N PRO A 899 -40.70 1.00 2.14
CA PRO A 899 -40.42 2.27 1.47
C PRO A 899 -38.93 2.64 1.52
N ARG A 900 -38.38 3.03 0.38
CA ARG A 900 -36.99 3.47 0.24
C ARG A 900 -36.83 4.93 0.66
N ALA A 901 -35.63 5.29 1.10
CA ALA A 901 -35.29 6.69 1.35
C ALA A 901 -35.43 7.52 0.05
N PRO A 902 -36.05 8.72 0.09
CA PRO A 902 -36.17 9.55 -1.10
C PRO A 902 -34.80 9.93 -1.67
N ARG A 903 -34.62 9.70 -2.97
CA ARG A 903 -33.41 10.13 -3.70
C ARG A 903 -33.42 11.66 -3.83
N PRO A 904 -32.36 12.37 -3.40
CA PRO A 904 -32.25 13.81 -3.63
C PRO A 904 -32.33 14.14 -5.12
N CYS A 905 -33.02 15.22 -5.47
CA CYS A 905 -33.17 15.67 -6.85
C CYS A 905 -33.06 17.20 -6.93
N VAL A 906 -32.29 17.67 -7.89
CA VAL A 906 -32.17 19.10 -8.23
C VAL A 906 -32.82 19.32 -9.58
N HIS A 907 -33.74 20.28 -9.65
CA HIS A 907 -34.49 20.61 -10.86
C HIS A 907 -33.95 21.90 -11.51
N LEU A 908 -33.44 21.81 -12.74
CA LEU A 908 -32.84 22.93 -13.47
C LEU A 908 -33.63 23.31 -14.72
N ARG A 909 -33.73 24.62 -14.94
CA ARG A 909 -34.28 25.21 -16.18
C ARG A 909 -33.15 25.82 -17.00
N VAL A 910 -32.67 25.09 -18.00
CA VAL A 910 -31.60 25.53 -18.90
C VAL A 910 -32.14 26.02 -20.25
N ARG A 911 -31.41 26.91 -20.89
CA ARG A 911 -31.74 27.41 -22.24
C ARG A 911 -31.52 26.29 -23.26
N ALA A 912 -32.52 25.97 -24.07
CA ALA A 912 -32.32 25.06 -25.19
C ALA A 912 -31.50 25.75 -26.30
N PRO A 913 -30.66 25.00 -27.06
CA PRO A 913 -30.05 25.51 -28.28
C PRO A 913 -31.15 26.00 -29.24
N LYS A 914 -30.93 27.11 -29.94
CA LYS A 914 -31.85 27.52 -31.02
C LYS A 914 -31.80 26.43 -32.09
N LYS A 915 -32.95 25.82 -32.43
CA LYS A 915 -33.07 25.08 -33.68
C LYS A 915 -32.93 26.11 -34.81
N ASP A 916 -31.95 25.92 -35.68
CA ASP A 916 -31.70 26.82 -36.80
C ASP A 916 -32.99 26.99 -37.63
N GLY A 917 -33.44 28.24 -37.79
CA GLY A 917 -34.43 28.60 -38.82
C GLY A 917 -35.90 28.83 -38.42
N VAL A 918 -36.31 28.73 -37.14
CA VAL A 918 -37.70 29.08 -36.76
C VAL A 918 -37.71 30.14 -35.65
N GLY A 919 -38.23 31.32 -35.97
CA GLY A 919 -38.42 32.47 -35.07
C GLY A 919 -39.47 32.25 -33.98
N GLY A 920 -39.24 31.27 -33.11
CA GLY A 920 -40.05 31.01 -31.91
C GLY A 920 -39.35 31.45 -30.62
N THR A 921 -40.14 31.77 -29.60
CA THR A 921 -39.67 31.99 -28.21
C THR A 921 -38.73 30.88 -27.75
N GLN A 922 -37.56 31.24 -27.22
CA GLN A 922 -36.53 30.29 -26.79
C GLN A 922 -37.09 29.35 -25.70
N ARG A 923 -37.32 28.08 -26.07
CA ARG A 923 -37.83 27.05 -25.15
C ARG A 923 -36.82 26.81 -24.03
N LYS A 924 -37.29 26.82 -22.78
CA LYS A 924 -36.49 26.37 -21.62
C LYS A 924 -36.65 24.87 -21.49
N ARG A 925 -35.53 24.14 -21.38
CA ARG A 925 -35.49 22.70 -21.14
C ARG A 925 -35.50 22.45 -19.63
N GLN A 926 -36.31 21.51 -19.17
CA GLN A 926 -36.32 21.04 -17.78
C GLN A 926 -35.36 19.85 -17.65
N LEU A 927 -34.48 19.89 -16.64
CA LEU A 927 -33.56 18.82 -16.31
C LEU A 927 -33.70 18.43 -14.85
N TYR A 928 -33.52 17.15 -14.56
CA TYR A 928 -33.55 16.59 -13.22
C TYR A 928 -32.23 15.88 -12.94
N ILE A 929 -31.51 16.33 -11.91
CA ILE A 929 -30.19 15.82 -11.56
C ILE A 929 -30.30 15.09 -10.22
N CYS A 930 -29.85 13.84 -10.21
CA CYS A 930 -29.91 12.98 -9.02
C CYS A 930 -28.58 12.22 -8.85
N PRO A 931 -28.25 11.71 -7.64
CA PRO A 931 -27.06 10.88 -7.42
C PRO A 931 -27.11 9.62 -8.29
N ALA A 932 -26.05 9.25 -9.01
CA ALA A 932 -26.01 8.04 -9.83
C ALA A 932 -26.04 6.77 -8.95
N ILE A 933 -27.15 6.03 -9.01
CA ILE A 933 -27.43 4.87 -8.14
C ILE A 933 -27.22 3.51 -8.82
N ASP A 934 -26.91 3.49 -10.12
CA ASP A 934 -26.73 2.26 -10.88
C ASP A 934 -25.41 1.59 -10.48
N ASP A 935 -25.51 0.55 -9.65
CA ASP A 935 -24.36 -0.15 -9.07
C ASP A 935 -24.72 -1.60 -8.71
N PHE A 936 -24.79 -2.46 -9.72
CA PHE A 936 -25.17 -3.86 -9.52
C PHE A 936 -24.17 -4.63 -8.65
N SER A 937 -22.88 -4.32 -8.75
CA SER A 937 -21.84 -4.93 -7.91
C SER A 937 -22.17 -4.69 -6.44
N ARG A 938 -22.30 -3.44 -6.04
CA ARG A 938 -22.56 -3.08 -4.64
C ARG A 938 -23.95 -3.55 -4.18
N ASP A 939 -24.97 -3.33 -5.00
CA ASP A 939 -26.35 -3.48 -4.57
C ASP A 939 -26.83 -4.95 -4.62
N VAL A 940 -26.24 -5.78 -5.49
CA VAL A 940 -26.61 -7.19 -5.67
C VAL A 940 -25.45 -8.11 -5.34
N GLU A 941 -24.28 -7.97 -5.95
CA GLU A 941 -23.18 -8.93 -5.79
C GLU A 941 -22.57 -8.91 -4.38
N ASP A 942 -22.48 -7.73 -3.77
CA ASP A 942 -21.96 -7.53 -2.42
C ASP A 942 -23.05 -7.56 -1.33
N SER A 943 -24.31 -7.74 -1.75
CA SER A 943 -25.47 -7.80 -0.86
C SER A 943 -25.38 -8.94 0.14
N HIS A 944 -26.09 -8.79 1.27
CA HIS A 944 -26.15 -9.82 2.31
C HIS A 944 -26.65 -11.17 1.79
N LEU A 945 -27.56 -11.15 0.80
CA LEU A 945 -28.08 -12.34 0.15
C LEU A 945 -26.98 -13.05 -0.68
N SER A 946 -26.29 -12.32 -1.55
CA SER A 946 -25.26 -12.89 -2.44
C SER A 946 -24.00 -13.38 -1.74
N ARG A 947 -23.81 -13.03 -0.46
CA ARG A 947 -22.74 -13.58 0.39
C ARG A 947 -23.03 -15.02 0.86
N ARG A 948 -24.22 -15.55 0.63
CA ARG A 948 -24.59 -16.93 0.99
C ARG A 948 -24.25 -17.90 -0.13
N GLY A 949 -23.74 -19.07 0.25
CA GLY A 949 -23.22 -20.06 -0.68
C GLY A 949 -24.25 -20.61 -1.68
N TRP A 950 -25.45 -20.94 -1.20
CA TRP A 950 -26.55 -21.43 -2.05
C TRP A 950 -26.97 -20.41 -3.12
N VAL A 951 -26.94 -19.11 -2.78
CA VAL A 951 -27.43 -18.03 -3.65
C VAL A 951 -26.63 -17.92 -4.94
N LEU A 952 -25.35 -18.29 -4.95
CA LEU A 952 -24.56 -18.30 -6.19
C LEU A 952 -25.13 -19.30 -7.21
N GLN A 953 -25.54 -20.49 -6.75
CA GLN A 953 -26.19 -21.47 -7.62
C GLN A 953 -27.56 -20.98 -8.05
N GLU A 954 -28.34 -20.42 -7.13
CA GLU A 954 -29.68 -19.88 -7.41
C GLU A 954 -29.62 -18.81 -8.50
N ARG A 955 -28.68 -17.86 -8.41
CA ARG A 955 -28.47 -16.82 -9.44
C ARG A 955 -28.00 -17.42 -10.75
N ALA A 956 -26.96 -18.25 -10.74
CA ALA A 956 -26.36 -18.81 -11.96
C ALA A 956 -27.33 -19.67 -12.77
N LEU A 957 -28.27 -20.35 -12.11
CA LEU A 957 -29.25 -21.20 -12.78
C LEU A 957 -30.53 -20.46 -13.17
N SER A 958 -30.76 -19.28 -12.61
CA SER A 958 -31.96 -18.49 -12.91
C SER A 958 -31.84 -17.83 -14.27
N ARG A 959 -32.77 -18.14 -15.17
CA ARG A 959 -32.80 -17.52 -16.51
C ARG A 959 -33.12 -16.02 -16.46
N ARG A 960 -33.82 -15.63 -15.39
CA ARG A 960 -34.35 -14.29 -15.13
C ARG A 960 -34.39 -14.07 -13.62
N SER A 961 -33.92 -12.92 -13.16
CA SER A 961 -33.91 -12.58 -11.75
C SER A 961 -34.39 -11.15 -11.54
N ILE A 962 -35.26 -10.93 -10.56
CA ILE A 962 -35.65 -9.62 -10.05
C ILE A 962 -34.98 -9.46 -8.69
N PHE A 963 -34.03 -8.54 -8.55
CA PHE A 963 -33.39 -8.24 -7.28
C PHE A 963 -34.01 -6.98 -6.67
N TYR A 964 -34.52 -7.10 -5.44
CA TYR A 964 -34.96 -5.96 -4.64
C TYR A 964 -33.84 -5.55 -3.68
N THR A 965 -33.27 -4.37 -3.91
CA THR A 965 -32.19 -3.82 -3.08
C THR A 965 -32.68 -2.59 -2.30
N SER A 966 -31.84 -2.07 -1.41
CA SER A 966 -32.17 -0.85 -0.64
C SER A 966 -32.21 0.42 -1.49
N THR A 967 -31.64 0.39 -2.70
CA THR A 967 -31.51 1.54 -3.61
C THR A 967 -32.52 1.43 -4.76
N GLN A 968 -32.53 0.31 -5.49
CA GLN A 968 -33.40 0.09 -6.64
C GLN A 968 -33.69 -1.39 -6.93
N ALA A 969 -34.73 -1.64 -7.72
CA ALA A 969 -34.95 -2.96 -8.30
C ALA A 969 -34.04 -3.17 -9.53
N TYR A 970 -33.55 -4.39 -9.70
CA TYR A 970 -32.78 -4.80 -10.89
C TYR A 970 -33.45 -5.99 -11.56
N TRP A 971 -33.44 -6.01 -12.89
CA TRP A 971 -33.81 -7.17 -13.70
C TRP A 971 -32.57 -7.71 -14.43
N GLU A 972 -32.17 -8.93 -14.09
CA GLU A 972 -31.10 -9.65 -14.76
C GLU A 972 -31.68 -10.73 -15.67
N CYS A 973 -31.21 -10.80 -16.91
CA CYS A 973 -31.46 -11.92 -17.83
C CYS A 973 -30.25 -12.10 -18.76
N GLY A 974 -30.31 -13.07 -19.67
CA GLY A 974 -29.21 -13.37 -20.62
C GLY A 974 -28.82 -12.22 -21.58
N ALA A 975 -29.57 -11.12 -21.61
CA ALA A 975 -29.21 -9.91 -22.34
C ALA A 975 -28.51 -8.84 -21.47
N GLY A 976 -28.27 -9.11 -20.19
CA GLY A 976 -27.66 -8.18 -19.24
C GLY A 976 -28.64 -7.69 -18.17
N VAL A 977 -28.24 -6.62 -17.48
CA VAL A 977 -28.94 -6.10 -16.30
C VAL A 977 -29.64 -4.79 -16.63
N HIS A 978 -30.91 -4.69 -16.26
CA HIS A 978 -31.73 -3.48 -16.36
C HIS A 978 -31.99 -2.90 -14.97
N CYS A 979 -31.79 -1.58 -14.83
CA CYS A 979 -32.00 -0.83 -13.61
C CYS A 979 -33.40 -0.20 -13.58
N GLU A 980 -34.02 -0.11 -12.42
CA GLU A 980 -35.29 0.63 -12.23
C GLU A 980 -35.18 2.10 -12.66
N ALA A 981 -33.99 2.69 -12.54
CA ALA A 981 -33.69 4.03 -13.05
C ALA A 981 -33.64 4.15 -14.60
N LEU A 982 -33.88 3.04 -15.31
CA LEU A 982 -33.91 2.86 -16.77
C LEU A 982 -32.53 2.87 -17.47
N ALA A 983 -31.46 2.62 -16.72
CA ALA A 983 -30.16 2.30 -17.27
C ALA A 983 -30.02 0.79 -17.57
N ARG A 984 -29.07 0.45 -18.43
CA ARG A 984 -28.62 -0.92 -18.71
C ARG A 984 -27.16 -1.08 -18.33
N LEU A 985 -26.87 -2.11 -17.54
CA LEU A 985 -25.55 -2.46 -17.04
C LEU A 985 -25.02 -3.71 -17.75
N GLN A 986 -23.73 -3.69 -18.08
CA GLN A 986 -23.02 -4.81 -18.68
C GLN A 986 -21.65 -5.01 -18.01
N ASN A 987 -21.29 -6.27 -17.76
CA ASN A 987 -19.97 -6.68 -17.29
C ASN A 987 -19.71 -8.09 -17.83
N SER A 988 -18.58 -8.31 -18.48
CA SER A 988 -18.26 -9.58 -19.15
C SER A 988 -18.13 -10.76 -18.18
N LYS A 989 -17.65 -10.52 -16.97
CA LYS A 989 -17.49 -11.52 -15.93
C LYS A 989 -18.82 -11.85 -15.25
N ALA A 990 -19.62 -10.84 -14.93
CA ALA A 990 -20.97 -11.02 -14.38
C ALA A 990 -21.92 -11.70 -15.38
N ALA A 991 -21.74 -11.44 -16.68
CA ALA A 991 -22.52 -12.08 -17.74
C ALA A 991 -22.38 -13.60 -17.78
N PHE A 992 -21.29 -14.16 -17.24
CA PHE A 992 -21.14 -15.62 -17.10
C PHE A 992 -22.18 -16.18 -16.11
N LEU A 993 -22.38 -15.57 -14.94
CA LEU A 993 -23.43 -15.99 -14.00
C LEU A 993 -24.83 -15.56 -14.44
N GLY A 994 -24.96 -14.46 -15.19
CA GLY A 994 -26.23 -13.99 -15.76
C GLY A 994 -26.66 -14.72 -17.03
N ASP A 995 -25.97 -15.79 -17.41
CA ASP A 995 -26.24 -16.59 -18.60
C ASP A 995 -27.58 -17.33 -18.46
N ALA A 996 -28.54 -16.98 -19.32
CA ALA A 996 -29.88 -17.58 -19.29
C ALA A 996 -29.88 -19.10 -19.53
N ASN A 997 -28.83 -19.65 -20.15
CA ASN A 997 -28.64 -21.09 -20.32
C ASN A 997 -27.30 -21.52 -19.72
N PHE A 998 -26.95 -20.98 -18.55
CA PHE A 998 -25.68 -21.26 -17.90
C PHE A 998 -25.26 -22.73 -18.06
N PRO A 999 -24.02 -23.02 -18.52
CA PRO A 999 -22.94 -22.09 -18.91
C PRO A 999 -22.72 -21.98 -20.44
N GLU A 1000 -23.77 -21.88 -21.28
CA GLU A 1000 -23.64 -21.81 -22.75
C GLU A 1000 -22.64 -20.75 -23.25
N SER A 1001 -22.62 -19.57 -22.62
CA SER A 1001 -21.64 -18.50 -22.85
C SER A 1001 -20.17 -18.94 -22.72
N ALA A 1002 -19.88 -19.95 -21.90
CA ALA A 1002 -18.53 -20.52 -21.74
C ALA A 1002 -18.02 -21.23 -23.01
N GLN A 1003 -18.91 -21.64 -23.92
CA GLN A 1003 -18.52 -22.30 -25.16
C GLN A 1003 -17.75 -21.38 -26.11
N LYS A 1004 -17.97 -20.06 -26.01
CA LYS A 1004 -17.26 -19.03 -26.77
C LYS A 1004 -15.76 -18.99 -26.47
N TYR A 1005 -15.36 -19.54 -25.31
CA TYR A 1005 -13.98 -19.58 -24.89
C TYR A 1005 -13.31 -20.87 -25.35
N TYR A 1006 -12.04 -20.75 -25.74
CA TYR A 1006 -11.16 -21.88 -25.96
C TYR A 1006 -10.76 -22.52 -24.62
N ARG A 1007 -10.04 -23.65 -24.68
CA ARG A 1007 -9.68 -24.48 -23.53
C ARG A 1007 -9.19 -23.68 -22.31
N ASP A 1008 -8.25 -22.75 -22.51
CA ASP A 1008 -7.66 -21.99 -21.40
C ASP A 1008 -8.64 -20.99 -20.78
N GLY A 1009 -9.43 -20.30 -21.61
CA GLY A 1009 -10.45 -19.37 -21.13
C GLY A 1009 -11.55 -20.07 -20.31
N ARG A 1010 -11.94 -21.29 -20.71
CA ARG A 1010 -12.88 -22.14 -19.94
C ARG A 1010 -12.34 -22.50 -18.56
N GLN A 1011 -11.04 -22.77 -18.49
CA GLN A 1011 -10.41 -23.06 -17.21
C GLN A 1011 -10.34 -21.84 -16.29
N THR A 1012 -10.00 -20.65 -16.81
CA THR A 1012 -10.04 -19.41 -16.02
C THR A 1012 -11.43 -19.17 -15.43
N LEU A 1013 -12.49 -19.36 -16.23
CA LEU A 1013 -13.88 -19.24 -15.78
C LEU A 1013 -14.19 -20.13 -14.57
N VAL A 1014 -13.76 -21.40 -14.62
CA VAL A 1014 -13.96 -22.35 -13.53
C VAL A 1014 -13.20 -21.92 -12.28
N GLN A 1015 -11.94 -21.50 -12.43
CA GLN A 1015 -11.11 -21.06 -11.31
C GLN A 1015 -11.74 -19.85 -10.62
N GLU A 1016 -12.14 -18.83 -11.37
CA GLU A 1016 -12.80 -17.63 -10.82
C GLU A 1016 -14.13 -17.96 -10.14
N LEU A 1017 -14.94 -18.84 -10.74
CA LEU A 1017 -16.19 -19.31 -10.14
C LEU A 1017 -15.95 -19.98 -8.79
N TYR A 1018 -14.97 -20.88 -8.69
CA TYR A 1018 -14.68 -21.60 -7.46
C TYR A 1018 -13.98 -20.72 -6.41
N GLU A 1019 -13.11 -19.79 -6.79
CA GLU A 1019 -12.56 -18.79 -5.86
C GLU A 1019 -13.67 -17.91 -5.26
N ARG A 1020 -14.61 -17.44 -6.09
CA ARG A 1020 -15.78 -16.68 -5.62
C ARG A 1020 -16.65 -17.53 -4.70
N TYR A 1021 -17.04 -18.72 -5.16
CA TYR A 1021 -17.91 -19.64 -4.42
C TYR A 1021 -17.34 -20.00 -3.04
N THR A 1022 -16.05 -20.32 -2.99
CA THR A 1022 -15.40 -20.74 -1.74
C THR A 1022 -15.32 -19.63 -0.69
N SER A 1023 -15.44 -18.37 -1.10
CA SER A 1023 -15.50 -17.22 -0.18
C SER A 1023 -16.89 -16.95 0.40
N LEU A 1024 -17.93 -17.65 -0.07
CA LEU A 1024 -19.30 -17.47 0.40
C LEU A 1024 -19.56 -18.17 1.74
N ALA A 1025 -20.49 -17.61 2.52
CA ALA A 1025 -20.88 -18.10 3.82
C ALA A 1025 -21.95 -19.22 3.74
N PHE A 1026 -21.81 -20.22 4.59
CA PHE A 1026 -22.76 -21.33 4.74
C PHE A 1026 -23.19 -21.42 6.20
N SER A 1027 -24.51 -21.48 6.45
CA SER A 1027 -25.04 -21.70 7.80
C SER A 1027 -24.68 -23.08 8.33
N ASN A 1028 -24.70 -24.10 7.45
CA ASN A 1028 -24.16 -25.41 7.71
C ASN A 1028 -22.98 -25.69 6.76
N PRO A 1029 -21.74 -25.80 7.25
CA PRO A 1029 -20.56 -26.02 6.40
C PRO A 1029 -20.64 -27.29 5.53
N SER A 1030 -21.40 -28.31 5.94
CA SER A 1030 -21.58 -29.54 5.16
C SER A 1030 -22.36 -29.36 3.86
N ASP A 1031 -23.11 -28.27 3.72
CA ASP A 1031 -23.87 -27.94 2.51
C ASP A 1031 -22.97 -27.45 1.36
N ARG A 1032 -21.78 -26.96 1.71
CA ARG A 1032 -20.82 -26.36 0.77
C ARG A 1032 -20.44 -27.26 -0.41
N PRO A 1033 -20.09 -28.54 -0.25
CA PRO A 1033 -19.85 -29.38 -1.41
C PRO A 1033 -21.13 -29.65 -2.22
N ILE A 1034 -22.32 -29.66 -1.60
CA ILE A 1034 -23.60 -29.98 -2.24
C ILE A 1034 -24.08 -28.83 -3.13
N ALA A 1035 -24.03 -27.60 -2.62
CA ALA A 1035 -24.58 -26.43 -3.28
C ALA A 1035 -23.88 -26.02 -4.58
N ILE A 1036 -22.72 -26.59 -4.91
CA ILE A 1036 -22.02 -26.34 -6.18
C ILE A 1036 -22.23 -27.44 -7.22
N LEU A 1037 -22.70 -28.64 -6.83
CA LEU A 1037 -22.71 -29.82 -7.71
C LEU A 1037 -23.50 -29.58 -9.00
N GLY A 1038 -24.65 -28.92 -8.93
CA GLY A 1038 -25.45 -28.60 -10.10
C GLY A 1038 -24.71 -27.68 -11.10
N LEU A 1039 -23.89 -26.74 -10.62
CA LEU A 1039 -23.06 -25.91 -11.50
C LEU A 1039 -21.90 -26.72 -12.11
N GLN A 1040 -21.26 -27.56 -11.31
CA GLN A 1040 -20.19 -28.44 -11.78
C GLN A 1040 -20.68 -29.38 -12.89
N GLU A 1041 -21.85 -30.00 -12.72
CA GLU A 1041 -22.42 -30.94 -13.70
C GLU A 1041 -22.74 -30.27 -15.04
N ARG A 1042 -23.32 -29.07 -15.02
CA ARG A 1042 -23.56 -28.32 -16.26
C ARG A 1042 -22.28 -27.89 -16.97
N LEU A 1043 -21.28 -27.45 -16.21
CA LEU A 1043 -19.96 -27.14 -16.76
C LEU A 1043 -19.31 -28.40 -17.36
N ALA A 1044 -19.43 -29.55 -16.70
CA ALA A 1044 -18.89 -30.82 -17.17
C ALA A 1044 -19.50 -31.24 -18.51
N ASN A 1045 -20.83 -31.12 -18.62
CA ASN A 1045 -21.58 -31.41 -19.84
C ASN A 1045 -21.18 -30.46 -20.98
N VAL A 1046 -21.11 -29.15 -20.72
CA VAL A 1046 -20.75 -28.15 -21.75
C VAL A 1046 -19.28 -28.29 -22.19
N PHE A 1047 -18.39 -28.61 -21.26
CA PHE A 1047 -16.97 -28.82 -21.57
C PHE A 1047 -16.66 -30.22 -22.09
N ASN A 1048 -17.67 -31.10 -22.16
CA ASN A 1048 -17.53 -32.50 -22.56
C ASN A 1048 -16.39 -33.22 -21.82
N THR A 1049 -16.34 -33.03 -20.50
CA THR A 1049 -15.32 -33.61 -19.62
C THR A 1049 -15.97 -34.14 -18.35
N PRO A 1050 -15.57 -35.32 -17.83
CA PRO A 1050 -15.97 -35.76 -16.51
C PRO A 1050 -15.56 -34.75 -15.42
N ALA A 1051 -16.34 -34.65 -14.35
CA ALA A 1051 -16.05 -33.81 -13.21
C ALA A 1051 -16.50 -34.47 -11.89
N ALA A 1052 -15.71 -34.30 -10.85
CA ALA A 1052 -15.99 -34.80 -9.50
C ALA A 1052 -15.24 -33.95 -8.47
N HIS A 1053 -15.82 -33.80 -7.27
CA HIS A 1053 -15.20 -33.13 -6.13
C HIS A 1053 -14.56 -31.77 -6.45
N GLY A 1054 -15.22 -30.90 -7.24
CA GLY A 1054 -14.70 -29.58 -7.58
C GLY A 1054 -13.54 -29.59 -8.59
N CYS A 1055 -13.33 -30.69 -9.29
CA CYS A 1055 -12.29 -30.84 -10.32
C CYS A 1055 -12.89 -31.41 -11.62
N PHE A 1056 -12.28 -31.04 -12.75
CA PHE A 1056 -12.65 -31.49 -14.09
C PHE A 1056 -11.49 -32.27 -14.69
N ALA A 1057 -11.74 -33.44 -15.30
CA ALA A 1057 -10.71 -34.32 -15.84
C ALA A 1057 -9.75 -33.60 -16.81
N ALA A 1058 -10.29 -32.82 -17.75
CA ALA A 1058 -9.50 -32.06 -18.74
C ALA A 1058 -8.56 -31.00 -18.15
N TYR A 1059 -8.78 -30.60 -16.88
CA TYR A 1059 -8.05 -29.53 -16.18
C TYR A 1059 -7.48 -29.99 -14.83
N PHE A 1060 -7.45 -31.30 -14.58
CA PHE A 1060 -7.26 -31.86 -13.25
C PHE A 1060 -5.96 -31.40 -12.57
N ALA A 1061 -4.83 -31.52 -13.27
CA ALA A 1061 -3.51 -31.15 -12.76
C ALA A 1061 -3.48 -29.72 -12.18
N ARG A 1062 -3.93 -28.74 -12.97
CA ARG A 1062 -3.99 -27.35 -12.55
C ARG A 1062 -5.10 -27.07 -11.53
N GLY A 1063 -6.18 -27.85 -11.58
CA GLY A 1063 -7.25 -27.86 -10.58
C GLY A 1063 -6.80 -28.33 -9.19
N LEU A 1064 -5.69 -29.07 -9.08
CA LEU A 1064 -5.10 -29.45 -7.79
C LEU A 1064 -4.32 -28.29 -7.14
N LEU A 1065 -3.79 -27.36 -7.92
CA LEU A 1065 -2.89 -26.31 -7.45
C LEU A 1065 -3.66 -25.08 -6.93
N TRP A 1066 -4.52 -25.31 -5.95
CA TRP A 1066 -5.17 -24.27 -5.15
C TRP A 1066 -4.44 -24.08 -3.82
N ARG A 1067 -4.51 -22.90 -3.22
CA ARG A 1067 -4.03 -22.56 -1.86
C ARG A 1067 -5.15 -21.83 -1.10
N ARG A 1068 -5.03 -21.68 0.22
CA ARG A 1068 -5.90 -20.75 0.96
C ARG A 1068 -5.63 -19.31 0.51
N ARG A 1069 -6.69 -18.51 0.35
CA ARG A 1069 -6.59 -17.10 -0.03
C ARG A 1069 -6.23 -16.20 1.16
N ASP A 1070 -6.84 -16.47 2.31
CA ASP A 1070 -6.77 -15.59 3.48
C ASP A 1070 -5.67 -16.06 4.45
N SER A 1071 -5.20 -15.15 5.31
CA SER A 1071 -4.21 -15.45 6.36
C SER A 1071 -4.74 -16.44 7.41
N ARG A 1072 -6.06 -16.50 7.58
CA ARG A 1072 -6.77 -17.48 8.42
C ARG A 1072 -6.72 -18.87 7.77
N ARG A 1073 -6.36 -19.89 8.54
CA ARG A 1073 -6.27 -21.29 8.07
C ARG A 1073 -7.67 -21.91 7.95
N MET A 1074 -7.83 -22.91 7.07
CA MET A 1074 -9.13 -23.53 6.79
C MET A 1074 -9.49 -24.61 7.81
N THR A 1075 -10.76 -25.03 7.84
CA THR A 1075 -11.26 -26.12 8.69
C THR A 1075 -11.65 -27.34 7.84
N ARG A 1076 -11.54 -28.55 8.40
CA ARG A 1076 -12.01 -29.78 7.72
C ARG A 1076 -13.51 -29.87 7.76
N LEU A 1077 -14.10 -30.27 6.64
CA LEU A 1077 -15.51 -30.58 6.55
C LEU A 1077 -15.76 -32.06 6.86
N ALA A 1078 -16.74 -32.32 7.73
CA ALA A 1078 -17.30 -33.64 7.90
C ALA A 1078 -18.19 -33.97 6.71
N SER A 1079 -18.15 -35.21 6.24
CA SER A 1079 -19.01 -35.65 5.13
C SER A 1079 -20.45 -35.86 5.61
N PRO A 1080 -21.46 -35.35 4.88
CA PRO A 1080 -22.87 -35.56 5.20
C PRO A 1080 -23.30 -37.04 5.23
N SER A 1081 -22.67 -37.90 4.42
CA SER A 1081 -23.10 -39.28 4.17
C SER A 1081 -22.14 -40.35 4.73
N GLY A 1082 -21.16 -39.95 5.55
CA GLY A 1082 -20.10 -40.85 6.03
C GLY A 1082 -19.02 -41.22 5.00
N GLN A 1083 -19.17 -40.84 3.72
CA GLN A 1083 -18.13 -41.01 2.69
C GLN A 1083 -17.03 -39.95 2.84
N ARG A 1084 -15.77 -40.33 3.07
CA ARG A 1084 -14.68 -39.34 3.19
C ARG A 1084 -14.52 -38.52 1.91
N LEU A 1085 -14.53 -37.19 2.05
CA LEU A 1085 -14.19 -36.26 0.98
C LEU A 1085 -12.67 -36.30 0.73
N PRO A 1086 -12.21 -36.26 -0.54
CA PRO A 1086 -10.79 -36.28 -0.82
C PRO A 1086 -10.08 -35.02 -0.31
N SER A 1087 -9.02 -35.19 0.47
CA SER A 1087 -8.16 -34.11 0.98
C SER A 1087 -7.47 -33.35 -0.14
N TRP A 1088 -7.21 -33.94 -1.31
CA TRP A 1088 -6.63 -33.20 -2.44
C TRP A 1088 -7.58 -32.16 -3.03
N SER A 1089 -8.89 -32.35 -2.85
CA SER A 1089 -9.93 -31.41 -3.24
C SER A 1089 -10.18 -30.35 -2.17
N TRP A 1090 -10.52 -29.13 -2.61
CA TRP A 1090 -11.02 -28.08 -1.73
C TRP A 1090 -12.40 -28.41 -1.13
N PHE A 1091 -13.15 -29.38 -1.67
CA PHE A 1091 -14.42 -29.87 -1.09
C PHE A 1091 -14.25 -30.35 0.35
N SER A 1092 -13.07 -30.85 0.72
CA SER A 1092 -12.80 -31.31 2.08
C SER A 1092 -12.57 -30.17 3.09
N LYS A 1093 -12.56 -28.90 2.65
CA LYS A 1093 -12.23 -27.73 3.49
C LYS A 1093 -13.27 -26.61 3.43
N ALA A 1094 -13.48 -25.98 4.59
CA ALA A 1094 -14.18 -24.71 4.72
C ALA A 1094 -13.17 -23.56 4.83
N GLY A 1095 -13.21 -22.66 3.85
CA GLY A 1095 -12.37 -21.47 3.73
C GLY A 1095 -12.17 -21.04 2.27
N ALA A 1096 -11.86 -19.77 2.03
CA ALA A 1096 -11.66 -19.25 0.67
C ALA A 1096 -10.36 -19.80 0.05
N ILE A 1097 -10.45 -20.26 -1.21
CA ILE A 1097 -9.28 -20.70 -1.96
C ILE A 1097 -8.83 -19.66 -2.99
N GLN A 1098 -7.61 -19.82 -3.47
CA GLN A 1098 -7.03 -19.15 -4.62
C GLN A 1098 -6.19 -20.14 -5.41
N TYR A 1099 -6.33 -20.21 -6.73
CA TYR A 1099 -5.47 -21.01 -7.58
C TYR A 1099 -4.10 -20.36 -7.77
N LEU A 1100 -3.05 -21.16 -7.94
CA LEU A 1100 -1.73 -20.64 -8.30
C LEU A 1100 -1.80 -19.94 -9.66
N ALA A 1101 -1.26 -18.74 -9.76
CA ALA A 1101 -1.20 -17.96 -10.99
C ALA A 1101 -0.13 -18.53 -11.93
N LEU A 1102 -0.54 -19.52 -12.74
CA LEU A 1102 0.34 -20.22 -13.69
C LEU A 1102 0.03 -19.82 -15.13
N SER A 1103 1.05 -19.67 -15.96
CA SER A 1103 0.91 -19.40 -17.40
C SER A 1103 0.52 -20.67 -18.18
N PHE A 1104 -0.55 -20.61 -18.98
CA PHE A 1104 -1.16 -21.78 -19.63
C PHE A 1104 -0.25 -22.61 -20.56
N THR A 1105 0.65 -21.96 -21.29
CA THR A 1105 1.52 -22.63 -22.28
C THR A 1105 2.92 -22.96 -21.73
N GLN A 1106 3.19 -22.59 -20.49
CA GLN A 1106 4.52 -22.55 -19.88
C GLN A 1106 4.76 -23.64 -18.84
N ILE A 1107 3.78 -24.51 -18.60
CA ILE A 1107 3.88 -25.61 -17.63
C ILE A 1107 3.88 -26.97 -18.35
N ASP A 1108 4.83 -27.82 -18.01
CA ASP A 1108 4.82 -29.25 -18.29
C ASP A 1108 4.16 -30.00 -17.13
N TRP A 1109 3.01 -30.61 -17.39
CA TRP A 1109 2.25 -31.35 -16.37
C TRP A 1109 2.87 -32.72 -16.14
N ALA A 1110 3.04 -33.09 -14.87
CA ALA A 1110 3.66 -34.36 -14.47
C ALA A 1110 2.66 -35.55 -14.44
N THR A 1111 1.56 -35.44 -15.18
CA THR A 1111 0.53 -36.50 -15.27
C THR A 1111 1.10 -37.74 -15.94
N GLY A 1112 0.95 -38.89 -15.28
CA GLY A 1112 1.56 -40.17 -15.69
C GLY A 1112 3.04 -40.32 -15.35
N LEU A 1113 3.70 -39.27 -14.83
CA LEU A 1113 5.10 -39.29 -14.42
C LEU A 1113 5.24 -39.30 -12.90
N ASP A 1114 4.67 -38.29 -12.22
CA ASP A 1114 4.75 -38.11 -10.77
C ASP A 1114 3.37 -38.20 -10.10
N PHE A 1115 2.28 -38.21 -10.87
CA PHE A 1115 0.95 -38.53 -10.34
C PHE A 1115 0.03 -39.11 -11.41
N GLU A 1116 -0.93 -39.92 -10.99
CA GLU A 1116 -1.96 -40.52 -11.85
C GLU A 1116 -3.23 -39.65 -11.79
N ASN A 1117 -3.81 -39.34 -12.95
CA ASN A 1117 -5.10 -38.65 -13.01
C ASN A 1117 -6.22 -39.66 -12.68
N PRO A 1118 -6.97 -39.48 -11.58
CA PRO A 1118 -7.93 -40.47 -11.13
C PRO A 1118 -9.10 -40.63 -12.12
N PHE A 1119 -9.32 -39.66 -13.01
CA PHE A 1119 -10.34 -39.73 -14.07
C PHE A 1119 -9.98 -40.64 -15.24
N ASP A 1120 -8.73 -41.08 -15.37
CA ASP A 1120 -8.28 -41.94 -16.48
C ASP A 1120 -8.49 -43.44 -16.18
N ALA A 1121 -8.81 -43.81 -14.93
CA ALA A 1121 -9.19 -45.16 -14.57
C ALA A 1121 -10.57 -45.50 -15.17
N ALA A 1122 -10.68 -46.67 -15.83
CA ALA A 1122 -11.92 -47.08 -16.50
C ALA A 1122 -13.10 -47.08 -15.50
N PRO A 1123 -14.25 -46.46 -15.84
CA PRO A 1123 -15.41 -46.48 -14.96
C PRO A 1123 -15.92 -47.92 -14.87
N ASP A 1124 -15.98 -48.46 -13.65
CA ASP A 1124 -16.69 -49.71 -13.38
C ASP A 1124 -18.16 -49.50 -13.80
N LYS A 1125 -18.60 -50.24 -14.83
CA LYS A 1125 -19.90 -50.04 -15.52
C LYS A 1125 -21.11 -50.42 -14.67
N SER A 1126 -20.94 -50.72 -13.39
CA SER A 1126 -21.98 -51.19 -12.49
C SER A 1126 -22.72 -50.07 -11.74
N HIS A 1127 -22.21 -48.83 -11.68
CA HIS A 1127 -22.88 -47.71 -10.99
C HIS A 1127 -22.69 -46.36 -11.71
N PRO A 1128 -23.73 -45.81 -12.37
CA PRO A 1128 -23.65 -44.54 -13.11
C PRO A 1128 -23.82 -43.29 -12.21
N SER A 1129 -23.40 -43.33 -10.95
CA SER A 1129 -23.42 -42.18 -10.05
C SER A 1129 -22.02 -41.89 -9.53
N SER A 1130 -21.66 -40.61 -9.56
CA SER A 1130 -20.49 -39.86 -9.06
C SER A 1130 -19.80 -40.25 -7.73
N GLN A 1131 -19.75 -41.54 -7.36
CA GLN A 1131 -19.28 -42.02 -6.05
C GLN A 1131 -18.00 -42.90 -6.09
N GLY A 1132 -17.38 -43.10 -7.26
CA GLY A 1132 -16.27 -44.05 -7.44
C GLY A 1132 -14.84 -43.47 -7.46
N LEU A 1133 -14.66 -42.15 -7.55
CA LEU A 1133 -13.35 -41.50 -7.68
C LEU A 1133 -12.72 -41.29 -6.30
N THR A 1134 -11.96 -42.27 -5.84
CA THR A 1134 -11.64 -42.41 -4.42
C THR A 1134 -10.18 -42.10 -4.06
N GLY A 1135 -9.17 -42.36 -4.91
CA GLY A 1135 -7.76 -42.07 -4.56
C GLY A 1135 -6.96 -41.34 -5.63
N LEU A 1136 -6.21 -40.29 -5.25
CA LEU A 1136 -5.16 -39.69 -6.08
C LEU A 1136 -3.86 -40.44 -5.79
N ARG A 1137 -3.24 -41.05 -6.80
CA ARG A 1137 -1.94 -41.71 -6.62
C ARG A 1137 -0.80 -40.80 -7.05
N GLY A 1138 0.22 -40.67 -6.21
CA GLY A 1138 1.34 -39.76 -6.46
C GLY A 1138 2.68 -40.33 -6.02
N LEU A 1139 3.75 -39.97 -6.72
CA LEU A 1139 5.12 -40.27 -6.35
C LEU A 1139 5.57 -39.29 -5.26
N ALA A 1140 5.54 -39.76 -4.00
CA ALA A 1140 5.89 -38.97 -2.83
C ALA A 1140 7.41 -38.86 -2.69
N ARG A 1141 7.89 -37.62 -2.65
CA ARG A 1141 9.31 -37.25 -2.59
C ARG A 1141 9.59 -36.46 -1.31
N ARG A 1142 10.80 -36.61 -0.77
CA ARG A 1142 11.25 -35.78 0.36
C ARG A 1142 11.41 -34.33 -0.09
N ILE A 1143 11.09 -33.42 0.83
CA ILE A 1143 11.32 -31.98 0.65
C ILE A 1143 12.68 -31.65 1.30
N LEU A 1144 13.62 -31.13 0.51
CA LEU A 1144 15.01 -30.90 0.90
C LEU A 1144 15.23 -29.42 1.24
N MET A 1145 14.75 -28.97 2.41
CA MET A 1145 14.94 -27.58 2.88
C MET A 1145 14.91 -27.48 4.41
N SER A 1146 15.39 -26.36 4.96
CA SER A 1146 15.33 -26.09 6.40
C SER A 1146 13.89 -25.93 6.88
N GLN A 1147 13.63 -26.12 8.19
CA GLN A 1147 12.29 -25.90 8.78
C GLN A 1147 11.79 -24.46 8.57
N PHE A 1148 12.70 -23.49 8.61
CA PHE A 1148 12.38 -22.09 8.36
C PHE A 1148 11.94 -21.88 6.90
N ASP A 1149 12.75 -22.33 5.93
CA ASP A 1149 12.41 -22.23 4.50
C ASP A 1149 11.10 -22.96 4.19
N PHE A 1150 10.85 -24.08 4.85
CA PHE A 1150 9.61 -24.85 4.71
C PHE A 1150 8.37 -24.01 5.02
N LEU A 1151 8.39 -23.23 6.10
CA LEU A 1151 7.28 -22.36 6.50
C LEU A 1151 7.08 -21.19 5.53
N VAL A 1152 8.12 -20.82 4.78
CA VAL A 1152 8.07 -19.74 3.78
C VAL A 1152 7.44 -20.23 2.48
N TYR A 1153 7.91 -21.36 1.95
CA TYR A 1153 7.50 -21.82 0.62
C TYR A 1153 6.18 -22.58 0.60
N VAL A 1154 5.77 -23.17 1.73
CA VAL A 1154 4.58 -24.01 1.81
C VAL A 1154 3.38 -23.25 2.35
N THR A 1155 2.33 -23.17 1.54
CA THR A 1155 1.02 -22.73 2.03
C THR A 1155 0.23 -23.92 2.54
N PHE A 1156 0.13 -24.04 3.88
CA PHE A 1156 -0.68 -25.08 4.52
C PHE A 1156 -2.18 -24.79 4.42
N ASP A 1157 -2.95 -25.85 4.25
CA ASP A 1157 -4.41 -25.83 4.11
C ASP A 1157 -5.12 -25.61 5.46
N LEU A 1158 -4.69 -26.33 6.51
CA LEU A 1158 -5.40 -26.43 7.80
C LEU A 1158 -4.56 -25.95 8.99
N GLU A 1159 -5.23 -25.74 10.13
CA GLU A 1159 -4.59 -25.68 11.45
C GLU A 1159 -4.11 -27.06 11.90
N GLY A 1160 -2.87 -27.14 12.39
CA GLY A 1160 -2.29 -28.37 12.91
C GLY A 1160 -0.79 -28.23 13.11
N GLU A 1161 -0.27 -29.00 14.05
CA GLU A 1161 1.17 -29.16 14.22
C GLU A 1161 1.66 -30.14 13.16
N PHE A 1162 2.58 -29.68 12.31
CA PHE A 1162 3.19 -30.54 11.31
C PHE A 1162 4.66 -30.70 11.66
N TYR A 1163 5.07 -31.93 11.96
CA TYR A 1163 6.48 -32.27 11.99
C TYR A 1163 6.98 -32.26 10.55
N VAL A 1164 7.84 -31.30 10.21
CA VAL A 1164 8.39 -31.15 8.85
C VAL A 1164 9.03 -32.45 8.36
N SER A 1165 9.65 -33.22 9.27
CA SER A 1165 10.22 -34.55 8.99
C SER A 1165 9.22 -35.57 8.43
N ASN A 1166 7.92 -35.38 8.65
CA ASN A 1166 6.87 -36.30 8.25
C ASN A 1166 6.12 -35.84 6.99
N LEU A 1167 6.53 -34.72 6.40
CA LEU A 1167 5.91 -34.15 5.21
C LEU A 1167 6.66 -34.59 3.95
N LEU A 1168 5.90 -35.01 2.95
CA LEU A 1168 6.40 -35.33 1.62
C LEU A 1168 5.73 -34.40 0.60
N CYS A 1169 6.23 -34.39 -0.63
CA CYS A 1169 5.59 -33.69 -1.73
C CYS A 1169 5.35 -34.58 -2.94
N VAL A 1170 4.38 -34.19 -3.76
CA VAL A 1170 4.09 -34.82 -5.07
C VAL A 1170 4.13 -33.73 -6.12
N VAL A 1171 4.91 -33.94 -7.17
CA VAL A 1171 5.07 -32.97 -8.26
C VAL A 1171 3.87 -33.01 -9.18
N ILE A 1172 3.23 -31.87 -9.41
CA ILE A 1172 2.04 -31.75 -10.27
C ILE A 1172 2.39 -31.11 -11.61
N GLY A 1173 3.26 -30.11 -11.63
CA GLY A 1173 3.71 -29.45 -12.86
C GLY A 1173 5.06 -28.77 -12.70
N ARG A 1174 5.73 -28.50 -13.82
CA ARG A 1174 7.07 -27.89 -13.90
C ARG A 1174 7.05 -26.75 -14.90
N ASP A 1175 7.76 -25.65 -14.63
CA ASP A 1175 7.98 -24.62 -15.64
C ASP A 1175 8.79 -25.20 -16.83
N LYS A 1176 8.42 -24.84 -18.07
CA LYS A 1176 9.14 -25.22 -19.28
C LYS A 1176 10.52 -24.57 -19.37
N GLU A 1177 11.48 -25.25 -19.98
CA GLU A 1177 12.88 -24.79 -20.14
C GLU A 1177 13.00 -23.38 -20.76
N ASN A 1178 12.12 -23.01 -21.69
CA ASN A 1178 12.15 -21.68 -22.32
C ASN A 1178 11.77 -20.53 -21.37
N VAL A 1179 11.10 -20.83 -20.26
CA VAL A 1179 10.79 -19.89 -19.17
C VAL A 1179 11.96 -19.83 -18.18
N ALA A 1180 12.76 -20.90 -18.11
CA ALA A 1180 13.94 -21.04 -17.27
C ALA A 1180 15.16 -20.23 -17.74
N ALA A 1181 15.10 -19.57 -18.90
CA ALA A 1181 16.20 -18.74 -19.43
C ALA A 1181 16.61 -17.56 -18.51
N GLY A 1182 15.80 -17.27 -17.48
CA GLY A 1182 16.10 -16.30 -16.40
C GLY A 1182 16.57 -16.90 -15.07
N GLY A 1183 16.78 -18.22 -14.96
CA GLY A 1183 17.44 -18.85 -13.80
C GLY A 1183 16.57 -19.31 -12.62
N ASP A 1184 15.24 -19.36 -12.74
CA ASP A 1184 14.35 -19.62 -11.58
C ASP A 1184 13.18 -20.58 -11.90
N ALA A 1185 13.46 -21.71 -12.57
CA ALA A 1185 12.43 -22.71 -12.91
C ALA A 1185 11.82 -23.37 -11.67
N LYS A 1186 10.48 -23.39 -11.58
CA LYS A 1186 9.75 -23.90 -10.41
C LYS A 1186 9.03 -25.21 -10.72
N TRP A 1187 8.96 -26.04 -9.68
CA TRP A 1187 8.19 -27.27 -9.59
C TRP A 1187 7.01 -27.00 -8.65
N HIS A 1188 5.80 -27.14 -9.16
CA HIS A 1188 4.57 -26.93 -8.40
C HIS A 1188 4.13 -28.26 -7.78
N VAL A 1189 4.05 -28.29 -6.45
CA VAL A 1189 3.89 -29.53 -5.70
C VAL A 1189 2.71 -29.48 -4.73
N LEU A 1190 2.07 -30.64 -4.51
CA LEU A 1190 1.20 -30.87 -3.35
C LEU A 1190 2.06 -31.33 -2.17
N VAL A 1191 1.79 -30.80 -0.98
CA VAL A 1191 2.42 -31.25 0.27
C VAL A 1191 1.48 -32.20 0.97
N ILE A 1192 1.98 -33.36 1.37
CA ILE A 1192 1.21 -34.48 1.92
C ILE A 1192 1.82 -35.00 3.23
N ARG A 1193 1.00 -35.67 4.05
CA ARG A 1193 1.44 -36.38 5.27
C ARG A 1193 0.72 -37.73 5.41
N PRO A 1194 1.30 -38.72 6.12
CA PRO A 1194 0.61 -39.97 6.40
C PRO A 1194 -0.56 -39.76 7.38
N MET A 1195 -1.70 -40.43 7.13
CA MET A 1195 -2.85 -40.41 8.04
C MET A 1195 -2.62 -41.36 9.22
N THR A 1196 -2.86 -40.89 10.44
CA THR A 1196 -2.84 -41.72 11.65
C THR A 1196 -4.15 -42.51 11.79
N GLY A 1197 -4.07 -43.85 11.84
CA GLY A 1197 -5.22 -44.72 12.19
C GLY A 1197 -5.87 -45.54 11.07
N GLY A 1198 -5.14 -45.92 10.02
CA GLY A 1198 -5.65 -46.85 9.00
C GLY A 1198 -5.73 -48.30 9.50
N SER A 1199 -6.94 -48.86 9.57
CA SER A 1199 -7.15 -50.32 9.65
C SER A 1199 -6.85 -50.94 8.28
N GLN A 1200 -5.99 -51.97 8.26
CA GLN A 1200 -5.48 -52.72 7.08
C GLN A 1200 -4.21 -52.18 6.39
N GLY A 1201 -3.04 -52.30 7.04
CA GLY A 1201 -1.74 -52.61 6.40
C GLY A 1201 -1.13 -51.67 5.34
N ARG A 1202 -1.82 -50.65 4.82
CA ARG A 1202 -1.35 -49.73 3.78
C ARG A 1202 -1.48 -48.29 4.29
N VAL A 1203 -0.36 -47.55 4.29
CA VAL A 1203 -0.32 -46.15 4.76
C VAL A 1203 -0.95 -45.26 3.68
N VAL A 1204 -2.03 -44.58 4.04
CA VAL A 1204 -2.71 -43.60 3.18
C VAL A 1204 -2.26 -42.20 3.57
N TYR A 1205 -2.06 -41.34 2.58
CA TYR A 1205 -1.62 -39.96 2.77
C TYR A 1205 -2.78 -38.99 2.59
N GLU A 1206 -2.66 -37.81 3.18
CA GLU A 1206 -3.56 -36.69 2.97
C GLU A 1206 -2.80 -35.44 2.56
N ARG A 1207 -3.42 -34.60 1.74
CA ARG A 1207 -2.91 -33.27 1.40
C ARG A 1207 -3.03 -32.33 2.60
N VAL A 1208 -1.95 -31.61 2.85
CA VAL A 1208 -1.86 -30.59 3.91
C VAL A 1208 -1.45 -29.22 3.41
N GLY A 1209 -1.01 -29.07 2.15
CA GLY A 1209 -0.65 -27.78 1.58
C GLY A 1209 -0.22 -27.87 0.12
N VAL A 1210 0.26 -26.75 -0.39
CA VAL A 1210 0.79 -26.59 -1.76
C VAL A 1210 2.00 -25.66 -1.74
N ALA A 1211 2.93 -25.85 -2.67
CA ALA A 1211 4.11 -24.99 -2.82
C ALA A 1211 4.59 -24.90 -4.27
N SER A 1212 5.39 -23.88 -4.58
CA SER A 1212 6.19 -23.79 -5.80
C SER A 1212 7.65 -23.77 -5.41
N LEU A 1213 8.35 -24.86 -5.67
CA LEU A 1213 9.69 -25.15 -5.16
C LEU A 1213 10.72 -25.13 -6.29
N ARG A 1214 12.00 -24.92 -5.98
CA ARG A 1214 13.09 -25.11 -6.94
C ARG A 1214 13.41 -26.60 -7.10
N LEU A 1215 14.09 -26.96 -8.19
CA LEU A 1215 14.52 -28.33 -8.47
C LEU A 1215 15.31 -28.94 -7.29
N GLU A 1216 16.23 -28.17 -6.71
CA GLU A 1216 17.09 -28.58 -5.59
C GLU A 1216 16.33 -28.86 -4.28
N HIS A 1217 15.11 -28.37 -4.14
CA HIS A 1217 14.27 -28.57 -2.96
C HIS A 1217 13.46 -29.87 -3.00
N VAL A 1218 13.49 -30.62 -4.11
CA VAL A 1218 12.69 -31.83 -4.30
C VAL A 1218 13.61 -33.01 -4.59
N ALA A 1219 13.53 -34.07 -3.78
CA ALA A 1219 14.37 -35.25 -3.96
C ALA A 1219 14.10 -35.96 -5.31
N SER A 1220 15.16 -36.47 -5.94
CA SER A 1220 15.08 -37.19 -7.22
C SER A 1220 14.50 -38.60 -7.09
N ASP A 1221 14.51 -39.19 -5.90
CA ASP A 1221 13.88 -40.45 -5.52
C ASP A 1221 12.51 -40.23 -4.85
N GLY A 1222 11.63 -41.23 -4.90
CA GLY A 1222 10.32 -41.20 -4.25
C GLY A 1222 9.61 -42.54 -4.28
N GLU A 1223 8.51 -42.64 -3.55
CA GLU A 1223 7.67 -43.84 -3.47
C GLU A 1223 6.23 -43.52 -3.88
N TRP A 1224 5.59 -44.42 -4.62
CA TRP A 1224 4.20 -44.23 -5.04
C TRP A 1224 3.25 -44.48 -3.86
N VAL A 1225 2.47 -43.45 -3.50
CA VAL A 1225 1.52 -43.49 -2.39
C VAL A 1225 0.11 -43.15 -2.84
N ASP A 1226 -0.87 -43.64 -2.08
CA ASP A 1226 -2.28 -43.29 -2.25
C ASP A 1226 -2.59 -42.06 -1.37
N ILE A 1227 -3.12 -41.01 -1.99
CA ILE A 1227 -3.50 -39.74 -1.37
C ILE A 1227 -5.02 -39.66 -1.38
N TRP A 1228 -5.58 -39.55 -0.19
CA TRP A 1228 -7.01 -39.45 0.03
C TRP A 1228 -7.39 -38.06 0.44
#